data_AF-A0A851ETR0-F1
#
_entry.id   AF-A0A851ETR0-F1
#
_cell.length_a   1.000
_cell.length_b   1.000
_cell.length_c   1.000
_cell.angle_alpha   90.00
_cell.angle_beta   90.00
_cell.angle_gamma   90.00
#
_symmetry.space_group_name_H-M   'P 1'
#
loop_
_entity.id
_entity.type
_entity.pdbx_description
1 polymer ?
#
loop_
_entity_poly.entity_id
_entity_poly.type
_entity_poly.pdbx_seq_one_letter_code
_entity_poly.pdbx_strand_id
1 'polypeptide(L)'
;MIQLWKVVRHVRQLELHRLILLLIAFSLISMCILAYYVTNSPKIKEPPPLPFSDCSNQHRILIPPQASWRLTKSVDTSRTDPVVLVFVESIYSQLGQEIVAILESSRFKYRTEIAPGKGDMPTLTDKDRGRYALIIYENILKYVNLDAWNRELLDKYCVEYGVGIIGFFKANENSLLSAQLKGFPLFLHSNLGLRDYHINPSAPLLYVTRANEVEQGPLPGDDWTVFQSNHSTYEPVLLASTKSSESIPHLATHKALHATVMQDLGLHDGIQRVLFGNNLNFWLHKLIFVDAIAYLTGKRLCLTLDRYILVDIDDIFVGKEGTRMKVSDVEALLSTQNKLRTLVPNFTFNLGFSGKFYHTGTDEEDEGDDMLLKHRKEFWWFPHMWSHMQPHLFHNVTVLAEQMKLNKQFAVEHGIPTDLGYAVAPHHSGVYPVHTQLYEAWKSVWSIQVTSTEEYPHLRPARYRRGFIHNGIMVLPRQTCGLFTHTIFYNEYPGGSKELDKSIRGGELFLTVLLNPISIFMTHLSNYGNDRLGLYTFESLVKFVQCWTNLRLQTLPPVQLAKKYFEIFPQEKNPLWQNPCDDKRHKDIWSKEKTCDRLPKFLIVGPQKTGTTAVHFFLTMHPAVTSNFPSPSTFEEIQFFNGPNYHKGIDWYMEFFPIPSNASTDFMFEKSANYFDTEVVPKRGAALLPRAKIITVLINPADRAYSWYQHQRAHNDPVALNYTFYQVISAKSQAPQELRNLQSRCLFPGWYSTHLERWLTYYPSGQLLIVDGQELRHNPASVMDNIQKFLGVTPLFNYTQALRFDEAKGFWCQLLDGGKTKCLGKSKGRKYPDMDSLSRLFLRDFYREHNIELSKLMNRLGQPLPTWLREELQNSSWS
;
A
#
# COMPACT_ATOMS: atom_id res chain seq x y z
N MET A 1 -36.02 71.51 -37.95
CA MET A 1 -35.41 70.21 -38.32
C MET A 1 -35.24 69.21 -37.16
N ILE A 2 -35.90 69.38 -36.00
CA ILE A 2 -35.75 68.48 -34.82
C ILE A 2 -36.96 67.53 -34.64
N GLN A 3 -38.06 67.71 -35.39
CA GLN A 3 -39.23 66.81 -35.32
C GLN A 3 -39.19 65.61 -36.27
N LEU A 4 -38.31 65.60 -37.29
CA LEU A 4 -38.18 64.44 -38.20
C LEU A 4 -37.36 63.28 -37.59
N TRP A 5 -36.50 63.54 -36.61
CA TRP A 5 -35.62 62.53 -36.01
C TRP A 5 -36.29 61.64 -34.96
N LYS A 6 -37.44 62.04 -34.38
CA LYS A 6 -38.19 61.21 -33.43
C LYS A 6 -39.02 60.11 -34.10
N VAL A 7 -39.48 60.33 -35.33
CA VAL A 7 -40.31 59.35 -36.06
C VAL A 7 -39.44 58.23 -36.68
N VAL A 8 -38.26 58.58 -37.22
CA VAL A 8 -37.33 57.60 -37.81
C VAL A 8 -36.77 56.62 -36.76
N ARG A 9 -36.67 57.04 -35.49
CA ARG A 9 -36.16 56.20 -34.39
C ARG A 9 -37.15 55.13 -33.94
N HIS A 10 -38.46 55.41 -33.95
CA HIS A 10 -39.49 54.42 -33.61
C HIS A 10 -39.74 53.40 -34.73
N VAL A 11 -39.64 53.80 -36.00
CA VAL A 11 -39.79 52.86 -37.13
C VAL A 11 -38.60 51.89 -37.20
N ARG A 12 -37.35 52.36 -36.97
CA ARG A 12 -36.16 51.47 -36.87
C ARG A 12 -36.18 50.55 -35.65
N GLN A 13 -36.76 50.98 -34.53
CA GLN A 13 -36.87 50.13 -33.33
C GLN A 13 -37.89 49.00 -33.51
N LEU A 14 -38.97 49.23 -34.27
CA LEU A 14 -39.96 48.20 -34.59
C LEU A 14 -39.40 47.11 -35.52
N GLU A 15 -38.58 47.48 -36.51
CA GLU A 15 -37.92 46.49 -37.36
C GLU A 15 -36.87 45.68 -36.62
N LEU A 16 -36.09 46.32 -35.74
CA LEU A 16 -35.08 45.63 -34.93
C LEU A 16 -35.74 44.67 -33.92
N HIS A 17 -36.84 45.05 -33.27
CA HIS A 17 -37.58 44.16 -32.37
C HIS A 17 -38.18 42.96 -33.09
N ARG A 18 -38.70 43.14 -34.32
CA ARG A 18 -39.20 42.03 -35.15
C ARG A 18 -38.08 41.09 -35.58
N LEU A 19 -36.92 41.63 -35.97
CA LEU A 19 -35.74 40.83 -36.28
C LEU A 19 -35.23 40.05 -35.08
N ILE A 20 -35.17 40.66 -33.89
CA ILE A 20 -34.76 39.99 -32.65
C ILE A 20 -35.78 38.90 -32.28
N LEU A 21 -37.08 39.16 -32.38
CA LEU A 21 -38.12 38.15 -32.12
C LEU A 21 -38.05 36.99 -33.12
N LEU A 22 -37.79 37.25 -34.40
CA LEU A 22 -37.56 36.22 -35.40
C LEU A 22 -36.30 35.40 -35.12
N LEU A 23 -35.23 36.04 -34.64
CA LEU A 23 -33.99 35.36 -34.26
C LEU A 23 -34.18 34.49 -33.00
N ILE A 24 -34.95 34.96 -32.02
CA ILE A 24 -35.32 34.21 -30.82
C ILE A 24 -36.23 33.03 -31.21
N ALA A 25 -37.21 33.24 -32.08
CA ALA A 25 -38.07 32.16 -32.58
C ALA A 25 -37.25 31.11 -33.36
N PHE A 26 -36.36 31.55 -34.24
CA PHE A 26 -35.49 30.64 -35.02
C PHE A 26 -34.52 29.86 -34.13
N SER A 27 -33.95 30.50 -33.10
CA SER A 27 -33.07 29.82 -32.14
C SER A 27 -33.84 28.85 -31.25
N LEU A 28 -35.05 29.18 -30.80
CA LEU A 28 -35.93 28.26 -30.06
C LEU A 28 -36.35 27.08 -30.93
N ILE A 29 -36.72 27.31 -32.19
CA ILE A 29 -37.06 26.24 -33.15
C ILE A 29 -35.84 25.38 -33.44
N SER A 30 -34.66 25.98 -33.64
CA SER A 30 -33.40 25.26 -33.84
C SER A 30 -33.05 24.42 -32.60
N MET A 31 -33.21 24.96 -31.39
CA MET A 31 -33.02 24.21 -30.15
C MET A 31 -34.03 23.08 -30.00
N CYS A 32 -35.30 23.26 -30.38
CA CYS A 32 -36.30 22.20 -30.37
C CYS A 32 -35.98 21.12 -31.42
N ILE A 33 -35.51 21.49 -32.61
CA ILE A 33 -35.10 20.56 -33.66
C ILE A 33 -33.83 19.81 -33.24
N LEU A 34 -32.84 20.48 -32.67
CA LEU A 34 -31.64 19.85 -32.10
C LEU A 34 -32.00 18.95 -30.93
N ALA A 35 -32.85 19.39 -30.01
CA ALA A 35 -33.33 18.56 -28.91
C ALA A 35 -34.05 17.32 -29.44
N TYR A 36 -34.94 17.48 -30.42
CA TYR A 36 -35.64 16.39 -31.10
C TYR A 36 -34.68 15.44 -31.83
N TYR A 37 -33.68 15.94 -32.56
CA TYR A 37 -32.68 15.10 -33.22
C TYR A 37 -31.73 14.43 -32.23
N VAL A 38 -31.39 15.08 -31.10
CA VAL A 38 -30.56 14.48 -30.05
C VAL A 38 -31.34 13.41 -29.27
N THR A 39 -32.66 13.57 -29.09
CA THR A 39 -33.51 12.56 -28.43
C THR A 39 -33.98 11.45 -29.36
N ASN A 40 -34.24 11.73 -30.64
CA ASN A 40 -34.84 10.78 -31.59
C ASN A 40 -33.91 10.31 -32.71
N SER A 41 -32.64 10.75 -32.78
CA SER A 41 -31.69 10.07 -33.67
C SER A 41 -31.45 8.66 -33.14
N PRO A 42 -31.73 7.61 -33.93
CA PRO A 42 -31.24 6.29 -33.59
C PRO A 42 -29.72 6.39 -33.58
N LYS A 43 -29.11 6.37 -32.39
CA LYS A 43 -27.69 6.06 -32.29
C LYS A 43 -27.54 4.69 -32.93
N ILE A 44 -27.00 4.63 -34.15
CA ILE A 44 -26.62 3.37 -34.77
C ILE A 44 -25.53 2.82 -33.86
N LYS A 45 -25.92 1.93 -32.95
CA LYS A 45 -25.05 1.27 -31.99
C LYS A 45 -24.29 0.21 -32.77
N GLU A 46 -23.14 0.59 -33.33
CA GLU A 46 -22.22 -0.40 -33.87
C GLU A 46 -21.81 -1.34 -32.72
N PRO A 47 -21.93 -2.66 -32.89
CA PRO A 47 -21.47 -3.60 -31.88
C PRO A 47 -19.96 -3.41 -31.67
N PRO A 48 -19.43 -3.71 -30.46
CA PRO A 48 -17.99 -3.68 -30.26
C PRO A 48 -17.30 -4.62 -31.26
N PRO A 49 -16.02 -4.35 -31.57
CA PRO A 49 -15.25 -5.24 -32.41
C PRO A 49 -15.22 -6.63 -31.79
N LEU A 50 -15.04 -7.65 -32.63
CA LEU A 50 -14.83 -9.00 -32.15
C LEU A 50 -13.63 -9.01 -31.19
N PRO A 51 -13.69 -9.81 -30.09
CA PRO A 51 -12.53 -10.04 -29.24
C PRO A 51 -11.32 -10.43 -30.08
N PHE A 52 -10.13 -10.02 -29.62
CA PHE A 52 -8.91 -10.20 -30.40
C PHE A 52 -8.73 -11.65 -30.89
N SER A 53 -8.13 -11.81 -32.07
CA SER A 53 -7.88 -13.12 -32.69
C SER A 53 -6.91 -13.95 -31.85
N ASP A 54 -6.94 -15.26 -32.09
CA ASP A 54 -5.95 -16.17 -31.51
C ASP A 54 -4.53 -15.81 -32.00
N CYS A 55 -3.54 -16.18 -31.19
CA CYS A 55 -2.13 -15.87 -31.42
C CYS A 55 -1.69 -16.25 -32.84
N SER A 56 -0.93 -15.37 -33.49
CA SER A 56 -0.54 -15.50 -34.89
C SER A 56 0.42 -16.67 -35.03
N ASN A 57 -0.01 -17.79 -35.62
CA ASN A 57 0.88 -18.90 -36.00
C ASN A 57 1.82 -18.55 -37.18
N GLN A 58 2.02 -17.26 -37.51
CA GLN A 58 2.75 -16.84 -38.70
C GLN A 58 4.28 -16.76 -38.47
N HIS A 59 4.98 -17.49 -39.35
CA HIS A 59 6.41 -17.50 -39.64
C HIS A 59 7.36 -17.18 -38.47
N ARG A 60 7.77 -18.25 -37.78
CA ARG A 60 9.07 -18.31 -37.08
C ARG A 60 10.17 -17.83 -38.03
N ILE A 61 10.68 -16.62 -37.82
CA ILE A 61 12.00 -16.27 -38.33
C ILE A 61 12.95 -17.14 -37.51
N LEU A 62 13.46 -18.20 -38.13
CA LEU A 62 14.57 -18.98 -37.59
C LEU A 62 15.77 -18.05 -37.50
N ILE A 63 15.92 -17.36 -36.36
CA ILE A 63 17.21 -16.83 -35.96
C ILE A 63 18.06 -18.09 -35.72
N PRO A 64 19.14 -18.31 -36.49
CA PRO A 64 19.94 -19.51 -36.34
C PRO A 64 20.41 -19.59 -34.88
N PRO A 65 20.21 -20.73 -34.20
CA PRO A 65 20.60 -20.88 -32.82
C PRO A 65 22.12 -20.75 -32.75
N GLN A 66 22.62 -19.65 -32.19
CA GLN A 66 23.96 -19.70 -31.63
C GLN A 66 23.85 -20.59 -30.39
N ALA A 67 24.10 -21.89 -30.60
CA ALA A 67 24.23 -22.86 -29.54
C ALA A 67 25.39 -22.42 -28.64
N SER A 68 25.04 -21.70 -27.60
CA SER A 68 25.91 -21.27 -26.52
C SER A 68 25.25 -21.84 -25.26
N TRP A 69 25.46 -23.14 -25.02
CA TRP A 69 25.38 -23.69 -23.68
C TRP A 69 26.57 -23.15 -22.87
N ARG A 70 26.68 -21.82 -22.75
CA ARG A 70 27.67 -21.19 -21.89
C ARG A 70 27.08 -21.21 -20.50
N LEU A 71 27.72 -21.98 -19.63
CA LEU A 71 27.39 -22.09 -18.21
C LEU A 71 27.39 -20.67 -17.62
N THR A 72 26.22 -20.06 -17.47
CA THR A 72 26.09 -18.83 -16.71
C THR A 72 26.47 -19.15 -15.28
N LYS A 73 27.40 -18.38 -14.71
CA LYS A 73 27.82 -18.54 -13.32
C LYS A 73 26.55 -18.44 -12.46
N SER A 74 26.25 -19.47 -11.67
CA SER A 74 25.07 -19.45 -10.80
C SER A 74 25.18 -18.26 -9.85
N VAL A 75 24.16 -17.39 -9.83
CA VAL A 75 24.11 -16.25 -8.91
C VAL A 75 24.05 -16.79 -7.48
N ASP A 76 25.12 -16.59 -6.69
CA ASP A 76 25.11 -16.89 -5.25
C ASP A 76 24.29 -15.82 -4.53
N THR A 77 23.04 -16.16 -4.22
CA THR A 77 22.07 -15.24 -3.62
C THR A 77 22.08 -15.27 -2.09
N SER A 78 22.92 -16.09 -1.46
CA SER A 78 22.88 -16.34 -0.01
C SER A 78 23.48 -15.19 0.82
N ARG A 79 24.38 -14.40 0.21
CA ARG A 79 25.18 -13.37 0.88
C ARG A 79 24.56 -11.97 0.87
N THR A 80 23.40 -11.78 0.23
CA THR A 80 22.72 -10.47 0.13
C THR A 80 21.34 -10.46 0.79
N ASP A 81 20.81 -9.28 1.08
CA ASP A 81 19.40 -9.09 1.40
C ASP A 81 18.55 -8.89 0.13
N PRO A 82 17.28 -9.37 0.10
CA PRO A 82 16.42 -9.30 -1.08
C PRO A 82 15.82 -7.89 -1.21
N VAL A 83 16.70 -6.91 -1.40
CA VAL A 83 16.39 -5.48 -1.51
C VAL A 83 17.00 -4.95 -2.79
N VAL A 84 16.25 -4.13 -3.53
CA VAL A 84 16.72 -3.46 -4.75
C VAL A 84 17.22 -2.05 -4.41
N LEU A 85 18.42 -1.69 -4.84
CA LEU A 85 18.90 -0.31 -4.79
C LEU A 85 18.58 0.38 -6.11
N VAL A 86 17.80 1.46 -6.08
CA VAL A 86 17.39 2.21 -7.27
C VAL A 86 18.02 3.58 -7.24
N PHE A 87 18.91 3.84 -8.18
CA PHE A 87 19.50 5.15 -8.40
C PHE A 87 18.64 5.95 -9.38
N VAL A 88 18.10 7.06 -8.87
CA VAL A 88 17.26 8.02 -9.61
C VAL A 88 18.00 9.34 -9.81
N GLU A 89 17.70 10.10 -10.85
CA GLU A 89 18.24 11.45 -11.06
C GLU A 89 17.55 12.47 -10.16
N SER A 90 16.26 12.25 -9.87
CA SER A 90 15.52 13.01 -8.88
C SER A 90 14.38 12.15 -8.30
N ILE A 91 13.89 12.52 -7.11
CA ILE A 91 12.71 11.88 -6.49
C ILE A 91 11.42 12.03 -7.32
N TYR A 92 11.43 12.92 -8.32
CA TYR A 92 10.29 13.20 -9.21
C TYR A 92 10.48 12.63 -10.62
N SER A 93 11.55 11.88 -10.87
CA SER A 93 11.81 11.27 -12.17
C SER A 93 10.70 10.30 -12.55
N GLN A 94 10.12 10.48 -13.73
CA GLN A 94 9.02 9.63 -14.21
C GLN A 94 9.46 8.16 -14.30
N LEU A 95 10.63 7.88 -14.88
CA LEU A 95 11.14 6.51 -14.99
C LEU A 95 11.43 5.90 -13.61
N GLY A 96 12.04 6.67 -12.70
CA GLY A 96 12.25 6.24 -11.31
C GLY A 96 10.93 5.87 -10.62
N GLN A 97 9.88 6.66 -10.80
CA GLN A 97 8.55 6.37 -10.26
C GLN A 97 7.91 5.12 -10.90
N GLU A 98 8.08 4.91 -12.20
CA GLU A 98 7.60 3.71 -12.89
C GLU A 98 8.33 2.44 -12.43
N ILE A 99 9.65 2.49 -12.26
CA ILE A 99 10.46 1.42 -11.69
C ILE A 99 9.95 1.07 -10.29
N VAL A 100 9.81 2.08 -9.43
CA VAL A 100 9.32 1.91 -8.05
C VAL A 100 7.91 1.31 -8.05
N ALA A 101 7.01 1.78 -8.92
CA ALA A 101 5.64 1.27 -8.99
C ALA A 101 5.59 -0.23 -9.34
N ILE A 102 6.47 -0.73 -10.22
CA ILE A 102 6.56 -2.16 -10.54
C ILE A 102 7.09 -2.96 -9.34
N LEU A 103 8.11 -2.44 -8.64
CA LEU A 103 8.68 -3.09 -7.45
C LEU A 103 7.65 -3.17 -6.31
N GLU A 104 6.91 -2.08 -6.05
CA GLU A 104 5.84 -2.01 -5.05
C GLU A 104 4.69 -2.97 -5.36
N SER A 105 4.27 -3.04 -6.62
CA SER A 105 3.23 -3.96 -7.08
C SER A 105 3.64 -5.41 -6.84
N SER A 106 4.91 -5.73 -7.12
CA SER A 106 5.50 -7.07 -6.95
C SER A 106 5.87 -7.41 -5.50
N ARG A 107 5.64 -6.51 -4.53
CA ARG A 107 6.02 -6.65 -3.11
C ARG A 107 7.53 -6.78 -2.87
N PHE A 108 8.36 -6.27 -3.78
CA PHE A 108 9.81 -6.30 -3.61
C PHE A 108 10.26 -5.11 -2.75
N LYS A 109 11.13 -5.38 -1.78
CA LYS A 109 11.74 -4.32 -0.97
C LYS A 109 12.72 -3.55 -1.83
N TYR A 110 12.73 -2.23 -1.68
CA TYR A 110 13.65 -1.38 -2.42
C TYR A 110 14.09 -0.18 -1.57
N ARG A 111 15.16 0.46 -2.01
CA ARG A 111 15.66 1.73 -1.49
C ARG A 111 16.01 2.62 -2.67
N THR A 112 15.50 3.85 -2.67
CA THR A 112 15.81 4.85 -3.68
C THR A 112 16.91 5.78 -3.18
N GLU A 113 17.89 6.08 -4.02
CA GLU A 113 18.94 7.06 -3.76
C GLU A 113 19.11 7.97 -4.98
N ILE A 114 19.44 9.24 -4.76
CA ILE A 114 19.79 10.12 -5.87
C ILE A 114 21.19 9.73 -6.35
N ALA A 115 21.35 9.47 -7.65
CA ALA A 115 22.62 9.03 -8.22
C ALA A 115 23.75 10.01 -7.87
N PRO A 116 24.79 9.59 -7.12
CA PRO A 116 25.83 10.50 -6.67
C PRO A 116 26.67 10.98 -7.86
N GLY A 117 26.74 12.29 -8.07
CA GLY A 117 27.65 12.88 -9.05
C GLY A 117 29.08 13.02 -8.53
N LYS A 118 29.21 13.44 -7.26
CA LYS A 118 30.48 13.55 -6.49
C LYS A 118 30.24 13.29 -4.99
N GLY A 119 29.15 12.61 -4.64
CA GLY A 119 28.74 12.34 -3.26
C GLY A 119 29.11 10.95 -2.80
N ASP A 120 28.95 10.69 -1.50
CA ASP A 120 29.21 9.37 -0.90
C ASP A 120 28.14 8.36 -1.35
N MET A 121 28.60 7.16 -1.71
CA MET A 121 27.71 6.02 -1.98
C MET A 121 26.98 5.59 -0.69
N PRO A 122 25.72 5.10 -0.79
CA PRO A 122 25.05 4.51 0.35
C PRO A 122 25.84 3.28 0.84
N THR A 123 25.75 2.98 2.13
CA THR A 123 26.39 1.78 2.67
C THR A 123 25.88 0.53 1.94
N LEU A 124 26.80 -0.22 1.32
CA LEU A 124 26.49 -1.41 0.51
C LEU A 124 26.52 -2.70 1.33
N THR A 125 27.24 -2.73 2.45
CA THR A 125 27.38 -3.89 3.33
C THR A 125 26.92 -3.59 4.76
N ASP A 126 26.48 -4.62 5.47
CA ASP A 126 26.35 -4.60 6.93
C ASP A 126 27.13 -5.79 7.49
N LYS A 127 28.23 -5.50 8.18
CA LYS A 127 29.22 -6.52 8.56
C LYS A 127 29.69 -7.28 7.31
N ASP A 128 29.49 -8.60 7.24
CA ASP A 128 29.91 -9.45 6.12
C ASP A 128 28.82 -9.71 5.08
N ARG A 129 27.67 -9.02 5.17
CA ARG A 129 26.48 -9.27 4.35
C ARG A 129 26.19 -8.09 3.42
N GLY A 130 25.88 -8.37 2.15
CA GLY A 130 25.49 -7.35 1.19
C GLY A 130 24.04 -6.89 1.42
N ARG A 131 23.79 -5.58 1.39
CA ARG A 131 22.47 -5.01 1.69
C ARG A 131 21.49 -5.09 0.52
N TYR A 132 21.98 -5.29 -0.70
CA TYR A 132 21.17 -5.24 -1.92
C TYR A 132 21.45 -6.44 -2.84
N ALA A 133 20.39 -7.03 -3.37
CA ALA A 133 20.47 -8.15 -4.32
C ALA A 133 20.47 -7.71 -5.79
N LEU A 134 20.10 -6.46 -6.06
CA LEU A 134 20.01 -5.89 -7.40
C LEU A 134 20.25 -4.38 -7.34
N ILE A 135 20.90 -3.84 -8.36
CA ILE A 135 21.07 -2.38 -8.52
C ILE A 135 20.42 -1.95 -9.83
N ILE A 136 19.65 -0.86 -9.79
CA ILE A 136 18.98 -0.29 -10.96
C ILE A 136 19.40 1.15 -11.12
N TYR A 137 19.87 1.52 -12.30
CA TYR A 137 20.15 2.90 -12.70
C TYR A 137 19.10 3.35 -13.70
N GLU A 138 18.31 4.36 -13.34
CA GLU A 138 17.39 4.99 -14.29
C GLU A 138 18.12 5.71 -15.44
N ASN A 139 19.41 6.02 -15.24
CA ASN A 139 20.30 6.50 -16.27
C ASN A 139 21.68 5.84 -16.12
N ILE A 140 22.01 4.93 -17.04
CA ILE A 140 23.27 4.18 -17.04
C ILE A 140 24.50 5.08 -17.16
N LEU A 141 24.36 6.28 -17.73
CA LEU A 141 25.47 7.25 -17.78
C LEU A 141 25.92 7.69 -16.39
N LYS A 142 25.06 7.63 -15.37
CA LYS A 142 25.47 7.94 -13.99
C LYS A 142 26.44 6.90 -13.46
N TYR A 143 26.21 5.61 -13.72
CA TYR A 143 27.11 4.51 -13.38
C TYR A 143 28.46 4.60 -14.14
N VAL A 144 28.41 4.94 -15.42
CA VAL A 144 29.61 5.04 -16.28
C VAL A 144 30.47 6.27 -15.96
N ASN A 145 29.86 7.34 -15.46
CA ASN A 145 30.53 8.59 -15.12
C ASN A 145 30.77 8.76 -13.60
N LEU A 146 30.58 7.71 -12.79
CA LEU A 146 31.06 7.70 -11.41
C LEU A 146 32.56 8.03 -11.38
N ASP A 147 33.00 8.68 -10.31
CA ASP A 147 34.42 8.81 -10.03
C ASP A 147 35.05 7.42 -9.78
N ALA A 148 36.37 7.34 -9.97
CA ALA A 148 37.08 6.08 -9.96
C ALA A 148 36.89 5.28 -8.65
N TRP A 149 36.86 5.97 -7.50
CA TRP A 149 36.74 5.32 -6.19
C TRP A 149 35.34 4.71 -5.99
N ASN A 150 34.30 5.51 -6.22
CA ASN A 150 32.92 5.03 -6.11
C ASN A 150 32.62 3.90 -7.10
N ARG A 151 33.19 4.01 -8.32
CA ARG A 151 33.04 2.99 -9.35
C ARG A 151 33.70 1.67 -8.94
N GLU A 152 34.94 1.72 -8.46
CA GLU A 152 35.67 0.53 -8.00
C GLU A 152 34.97 -0.13 -6.81
N LEU A 153 34.49 0.67 -5.84
CA LEU A 153 33.75 0.17 -4.68
C LEU A 153 32.49 -0.61 -5.10
N LEU A 154 31.71 -0.04 -6.02
CA LEU A 154 30.49 -0.65 -6.52
C LEU A 154 30.76 -1.91 -7.34
N ASP A 155 31.74 -1.85 -8.24
CA ASP A 155 32.10 -3.00 -9.09
C ASP A 155 32.63 -4.15 -8.22
N LYS A 156 33.45 -3.86 -7.20
CA LYS A 156 33.91 -4.86 -6.22
C LYS A 156 32.73 -5.48 -5.47
N TYR A 157 31.77 -4.67 -5.02
CA TYR A 157 30.56 -5.17 -4.38
C TYR A 157 29.76 -6.10 -5.31
N CYS A 158 29.54 -5.69 -6.56
CA CYS A 158 28.83 -6.50 -7.56
C CYS A 158 29.52 -7.84 -7.84
N VAL A 159 30.85 -7.84 -8.00
CA VAL A 159 31.62 -9.06 -8.23
C VAL A 159 31.65 -9.97 -7.00
N GLU A 160 31.88 -9.41 -5.81
CA GLU A 160 32.00 -10.19 -4.57
C GLU A 160 30.68 -10.83 -4.14
N TYR A 161 29.57 -10.11 -4.28
CA TYR A 161 28.25 -10.54 -3.84
C TYR A 161 27.34 -11.03 -4.98
N GLY A 162 27.84 -11.09 -6.22
CA GLY A 162 27.08 -11.55 -7.39
C GLY A 162 25.88 -10.67 -7.73
N VAL A 163 25.99 -9.36 -7.54
CA VAL A 163 24.87 -8.41 -7.73
C VAL A 163 24.87 -7.87 -9.15
N GLY A 164 23.79 -8.12 -9.89
CA GLY A 164 23.57 -7.62 -11.24
C GLY A 164 23.11 -6.16 -11.30
N ILE A 165 23.17 -5.56 -12.50
CA ILE A 165 22.76 -4.18 -12.76
C ILE A 165 21.72 -4.09 -13.88
N ILE A 166 20.62 -3.38 -13.65
CA ILE A 166 19.72 -2.92 -14.73
C ILE A 166 20.03 -1.46 -15.04
N GLY A 167 20.20 -1.13 -16.32
CA GLY A 167 20.50 0.23 -16.76
C GLY A 167 19.56 0.69 -17.86
N PHE A 168 19.12 1.95 -17.77
CA PHE A 168 18.35 2.59 -18.83
C PHE A 168 19.18 3.66 -19.52
N PHE A 169 19.05 3.76 -20.84
CA PHE A 169 19.58 4.84 -21.64
C PHE A 169 18.47 5.34 -22.54
N LYS A 170 18.01 6.56 -22.29
CA LYS A 170 17.05 7.27 -23.14
C LYS A 170 17.77 8.41 -23.85
N ALA A 171 17.65 8.45 -25.18
CA ALA A 171 18.24 9.53 -25.95
C ALA A 171 17.51 10.86 -25.68
N ASN A 172 18.25 11.94 -25.81
CA ASN A 172 17.75 13.31 -25.79
C ASN A 172 18.36 14.10 -26.96
N GLU A 173 17.94 15.35 -27.13
CA GLU A 173 18.41 16.23 -28.21
C GLU A 173 19.93 16.42 -28.23
N ASN A 174 20.58 16.33 -27.06
CA ASN A 174 22.03 16.48 -26.91
C ASN A 174 22.80 15.15 -27.05
N SER A 175 22.11 14.04 -27.25
CA SER A 175 22.74 12.72 -27.37
C SER A 175 23.44 12.58 -28.71
N LEU A 176 24.69 12.10 -28.68
CA LEU A 176 25.43 11.80 -29.90
C LEU A 176 24.70 10.72 -30.70
N LEU A 177 24.66 10.89 -32.02
CA LEU A 177 24.04 9.93 -32.95
C LEU A 177 24.67 8.54 -32.83
N SER A 178 25.98 8.48 -32.64
CA SER A 178 26.71 7.24 -32.37
C SER A 178 27.83 7.49 -31.37
N ALA A 179 27.90 6.69 -30.31
CA ALA A 179 28.96 6.77 -29.30
C ALA A 179 29.26 5.42 -28.67
N GLN A 180 30.52 5.17 -28.33
CA GLN A 180 30.89 4.03 -27.49
C GLN A 180 30.58 4.34 -26.02
N LEU A 181 29.92 3.42 -25.33
CA LEU A 181 29.72 3.51 -23.89
C LEU A 181 31.07 3.40 -23.19
N LYS A 182 31.49 4.47 -22.51
CA LYS A 182 32.81 4.57 -21.89
C LYS A 182 33.09 3.36 -20.99
N GLY A 183 34.24 2.70 -21.23
CA GLY A 183 34.66 1.52 -20.46
C GLY A 183 34.05 0.20 -20.91
N PHE A 184 33.19 0.19 -21.94
CA PHE A 184 32.51 -1.00 -22.44
C PHE A 184 32.71 -1.19 -23.95
N PRO A 185 32.83 -2.44 -24.43
CA PRO A 185 32.85 -2.73 -25.86
C PRO A 185 31.42 -2.71 -26.44
N LEU A 186 30.68 -1.61 -26.21
CA LEU A 186 29.28 -1.45 -26.57
C LEU A 186 29.06 -0.07 -27.19
N PHE A 187 28.47 -0.03 -28.38
CA PHE A 187 28.12 1.19 -29.11
C PHE A 187 26.62 1.47 -28.99
N LEU A 188 26.29 2.73 -28.80
CA LEU A 188 24.94 3.28 -28.73
C LEU A 188 24.67 4.08 -29.98
N HIS A 189 23.56 3.81 -30.65
CA HIS A 189 23.05 4.64 -31.75
C HIS A 189 21.69 5.22 -31.35
N SER A 190 21.60 6.55 -31.28
CA SER A 190 20.51 7.27 -30.58
C SER A 190 19.58 8.01 -31.54
N ASN A 191 18.42 8.44 -31.03
CA ASN A 191 17.41 9.24 -31.75
C ASN A 191 16.89 8.56 -33.03
N LEU A 192 16.53 7.27 -32.90
CA LEU A 192 15.98 6.47 -33.98
C LEU A 192 14.46 6.27 -33.85
N GLY A 193 13.75 6.44 -34.97
CA GLY A 193 12.38 5.95 -35.12
C GLY A 193 12.37 4.46 -35.45
N LEU A 194 11.75 3.64 -34.60
CA LEU A 194 11.73 2.18 -34.74
C LEU A 194 10.32 1.62 -34.97
N ARG A 195 10.23 0.42 -35.53
CA ARG A 195 8.98 -0.32 -35.81
C ARG A 195 9.21 -1.83 -35.78
N ASP A 196 8.11 -2.58 -35.69
CA ASP A 196 8.04 -4.04 -35.78
C ASP A 196 8.99 -4.74 -34.77
N TYR A 197 8.48 -4.99 -33.58
CA TYR A 197 9.27 -5.41 -32.43
C TYR A 197 9.30 -6.94 -32.25
N HIS A 198 10.50 -7.50 -32.17
CA HIS A 198 10.76 -8.93 -32.06
C HIS A 198 11.42 -9.30 -30.73
N ILE A 199 10.96 -10.38 -30.12
CA ILE A 199 11.59 -10.96 -28.93
C ILE A 199 12.54 -12.07 -29.38
N ASN A 200 13.79 -12.05 -28.92
CA ASN A 200 14.74 -13.12 -29.21
C ASN A 200 14.39 -14.38 -28.38
N PRO A 201 13.92 -15.49 -28.98
CA PRO A 201 13.54 -16.69 -28.23
C PRO A 201 14.71 -17.39 -27.55
N SER A 202 15.95 -17.07 -27.93
CA SER A 202 17.16 -17.64 -27.32
C SER A 202 17.64 -16.84 -26.10
N ALA A 203 17.03 -15.70 -25.78
CA ALA A 203 17.48 -14.86 -24.67
C ALA A 203 17.27 -15.59 -23.32
N PRO A 204 18.32 -15.84 -22.54
CA PRO A 204 18.25 -16.69 -21.33
C PRO A 204 17.48 -16.02 -20.17
N LEU A 205 17.24 -14.71 -20.24
CA LEU A 205 16.47 -14.01 -19.20
C LEU A 205 14.96 -14.25 -19.27
N LEU A 206 14.44 -14.74 -20.42
CA LEU A 206 12.99 -14.88 -20.62
C LEU A 206 12.41 -15.92 -19.65
N TYR A 207 11.43 -15.50 -18.85
CA TYR A 207 10.77 -16.35 -17.87
C TYR A 207 9.25 -16.19 -17.94
N VAL A 208 8.75 -14.98 -17.69
CA VAL A 208 7.35 -14.62 -17.89
C VAL A 208 7.07 -14.37 -19.37
N THR A 209 8.00 -13.77 -20.10
CA THR A 209 7.80 -13.40 -21.50
C THR A 209 7.79 -14.62 -22.41
N ARG A 210 6.87 -14.64 -23.38
CA ARG A 210 6.83 -15.62 -24.47
C ARG A 210 7.24 -14.96 -25.78
N ALA A 211 8.17 -15.58 -26.50
CA ALA A 211 8.79 -15.02 -27.71
C ALA A 211 8.12 -15.48 -29.03
N ASN A 212 6.80 -15.66 -29.03
CA ASN A 212 6.08 -16.26 -30.17
C ASN A 212 5.46 -15.22 -31.12
N GLU A 213 5.33 -13.97 -30.70
CA GLU A 213 4.64 -12.91 -31.44
C GLU A 213 5.58 -11.78 -31.83
N VAL A 214 5.14 -10.97 -32.81
CA VAL A 214 5.80 -9.74 -33.25
C VAL A 214 4.84 -8.58 -33.04
N GLU A 215 5.26 -7.54 -32.33
CA GLU A 215 4.44 -6.34 -32.16
C GLU A 215 4.62 -5.47 -33.40
N GLN A 216 3.67 -5.57 -34.32
CA GLN A 216 3.71 -4.86 -35.59
C GLN A 216 3.35 -3.37 -35.44
N GLY A 217 4.01 -2.54 -36.23
CA GLY A 217 3.76 -1.10 -36.29
C GLY A 217 4.84 -0.24 -35.64
N PRO A 218 4.64 1.09 -35.64
CA PRO A 218 5.63 2.04 -35.12
C PRO A 218 5.73 2.00 -33.60
N LEU A 219 6.95 2.08 -33.08
CA LEU A 219 7.17 2.30 -31.65
C LEU A 219 6.87 3.75 -31.26
N PRO A 220 6.52 4.00 -29.98
CA PRO A 220 6.25 5.35 -29.49
C PRO A 220 7.49 6.24 -29.57
N GLY A 221 7.37 7.40 -30.20
CA GLY A 221 8.45 8.38 -30.33
C GLY A 221 9.56 7.99 -31.33
N ASP A 222 10.59 8.82 -31.38
CA ASP A 222 11.79 8.66 -32.22
C ASP A 222 13.08 8.86 -31.38
N ASP A 223 12.98 8.77 -30.06
CA ASP A 223 14.06 8.94 -29.07
C ASP A 223 14.68 7.59 -28.64
N TRP A 224 14.58 6.57 -29.49
CA TRP A 224 15.10 5.24 -29.19
C TRP A 224 16.60 5.15 -29.40
N THR A 225 17.23 4.35 -28.54
CA THR A 225 18.63 3.95 -28.67
C THR A 225 18.71 2.47 -28.97
N VAL A 226 19.59 2.10 -29.90
CA VAL A 226 19.92 0.72 -30.20
C VAL A 226 21.37 0.43 -29.82
N PHE A 227 21.61 -0.81 -29.41
CA PHE A 227 22.89 -1.31 -28.96
C PHE A 227 23.57 -2.15 -30.04
N GLN A 228 24.87 -1.93 -30.23
CA GLN A 228 25.70 -2.73 -31.13
C GLN A 228 26.99 -3.13 -30.42
N SER A 229 27.35 -4.41 -30.48
CA SER A 229 28.62 -4.90 -29.99
C SER A 229 29.12 -6.06 -30.83
N ASN A 230 30.44 -6.17 -30.94
CA ASN A 230 31.13 -7.33 -31.50
C ASN A 230 31.68 -8.26 -30.40
N HIS A 231 31.45 -7.95 -29.12
CA HIS A 231 31.95 -8.72 -27.99
C HIS A 231 30.95 -9.79 -27.57
N SER A 232 31.42 -11.03 -27.36
CA SER A 232 30.56 -12.19 -27.06
C SER A 232 29.88 -12.19 -25.67
N THR A 233 30.04 -11.12 -24.89
CA THR A 233 29.33 -10.93 -23.61
C THR A 233 27.91 -10.43 -23.82
N TYR A 234 27.64 -9.78 -24.96
CA TYR A 234 26.37 -9.11 -25.21
C TYR A 234 25.46 -9.97 -26.08
N GLU A 235 24.23 -10.17 -25.62
CA GLU A 235 23.19 -10.92 -26.33
C GLU A 235 21.91 -10.05 -26.46
N PRO A 236 21.33 -9.93 -27.67
CA PRO A 236 20.13 -9.14 -27.86
C PRO A 236 18.91 -9.84 -27.25
N VAL A 237 18.04 -9.07 -26.60
CA VAL A 237 16.79 -9.57 -25.98
C VAL A 237 15.59 -9.12 -26.78
N LEU A 238 15.53 -7.82 -27.07
CA LEU A 238 14.50 -7.20 -27.91
C LEU A 238 15.17 -6.59 -29.14
N LEU A 239 14.52 -6.75 -30.28
CA LEU A 239 15.00 -6.37 -31.60
C LEU A 239 13.94 -5.56 -32.32
N ALA A 240 14.32 -4.53 -33.07
CA ALA A 240 13.41 -3.70 -33.86
C ALA A 240 14.02 -3.30 -35.21
N SER A 241 13.18 -2.97 -36.17
CA SER A 241 13.61 -2.40 -37.46
C SER A 241 13.47 -0.88 -37.47
N THR A 242 14.25 -0.20 -38.32
CA THR A 242 14.14 1.27 -38.48
C THR A 242 12.90 1.67 -39.29
N LYS A 243 12.30 2.82 -38.97
CA LYS A 243 11.16 3.39 -39.73
C LYS A 243 11.56 3.83 -41.15
N SER A 244 12.79 4.34 -41.32
CA SER A 244 13.37 4.74 -42.60
C SER A 244 14.71 4.03 -42.85
N SER A 245 15.02 3.81 -44.12
CA SER A 245 16.27 3.19 -44.59
C SER A 245 17.45 4.15 -44.71
N GLU A 246 17.22 5.44 -44.50
CA GLU A 246 18.15 6.51 -44.86
C GLU A 246 19.02 7.02 -43.70
N SER A 247 18.86 6.53 -42.46
CA SER A 247 19.45 7.19 -41.29
C SER A 247 20.84 6.73 -40.85
N ILE A 248 21.45 5.67 -41.42
CA ILE A 248 22.84 5.30 -41.09
C ILE A 248 23.59 4.72 -42.31
N PRO A 249 24.61 5.43 -42.87
CA PRO A 249 25.36 4.99 -44.06
C PRO A 249 26.06 3.62 -43.92
N HIS A 250 26.29 3.16 -42.69
CA HIS A 250 26.95 1.88 -42.40
C HIS A 250 26.01 0.73 -41.98
N LEU A 251 24.71 1.00 -41.77
CA LEU A 251 23.69 -0.02 -41.44
C LEU A 251 22.61 -0.15 -42.52
N ALA A 252 22.88 0.34 -43.74
CA ALA A 252 21.96 0.43 -44.88
C ALA A 252 21.58 -0.92 -45.53
N THR A 253 21.18 -1.91 -44.74
CA THR A 253 20.40 -3.06 -45.24
C THR A 253 18.96 -2.87 -44.79
N HIS A 254 18.08 -2.52 -45.72
CA HIS A 254 16.63 -2.56 -45.52
C HIS A 254 16.28 -3.95 -44.93
N LYS A 255 15.82 -3.99 -43.67
CA LYS A 255 15.50 -5.17 -42.81
C LYS A 255 16.53 -5.58 -41.73
N ALA A 256 17.59 -4.81 -41.48
CA ALA A 256 18.45 -5.10 -40.32
C ALA A 256 17.66 -4.93 -39.00
N LEU A 257 17.71 -5.96 -38.14
CA LEU A 257 17.14 -5.91 -36.79
C LEU A 257 18.19 -5.35 -35.83
N HIS A 258 17.80 -4.36 -35.02
CA HIS A 258 18.67 -3.68 -34.07
C HIS A 258 18.24 -3.94 -32.64
N ALA A 259 19.21 -4.20 -31.76
CA ALA A 259 18.94 -4.53 -30.38
C ALA A 259 18.52 -3.29 -29.57
N THR A 260 17.31 -3.29 -29.03
CA THR A 260 16.77 -2.23 -28.18
C THR A 260 16.87 -2.57 -26.69
N VAL A 261 16.97 -3.86 -26.37
CA VAL A 261 17.37 -4.34 -25.05
C VAL A 261 18.51 -5.34 -25.22
N MET A 262 19.58 -5.12 -24.47
CA MET A 262 20.80 -5.92 -24.54
C MET A 262 21.07 -6.55 -23.17
N GLN A 263 21.36 -7.84 -23.16
CA GLN A 263 21.85 -8.55 -22.00
C GLN A 263 23.38 -8.61 -22.03
N ASP A 264 24.02 -8.33 -20.90
CA ASP A 264 25.46 -8.52 -20.67
C ASP A 264 25.65 -9.71 -19.73
N LEU A 265 26.32 -10.75 -20.21
CA LEU A 265 26.60 -11.97 -19.46
C LEU A 265 27.72 -11.78 -18.41
N GLY A 266 28.36 -10.62 -18.36
CA GLY A 266 29.44 -10.32 -17.43
C GLY A 266 30.77 -10.99 -17.78
N LEU A 267 30.96 -11.41 -19.02
CA LEU A 267 32.21 -12.06 -19.46
C LEU A 267 33.37 -11.06 -19.61
N HIS A 268 33.07 -9.77 -19.66
CA HIS A 268 34.08 -8.71 -19.78
C HIS A 268 34.67 -8.29 -18.42
N ASP A 269 33.83 -8.11 -17.39
CA ASP A 269 34.23 -7.56 -16.09
C ASP A 269 33.65 -8.30 -14.87
N GLY A 270 32.95 -9.42 -15.08
CA GLY A 270 32.37 -10.23 -14.02
C GLY A 270 30.99 -9.77 -13.53
N ILE A 271 30.40 -8.71 -14.11
CA ILE A 271 29.11 -8.15 -13.67
C ILE A 271 28.05 -8.36 -14.74
N GLN A 272 26.97 -9.05 -14.39
CA GLN A 272 25.83 -9.25 -15.28
C GLN A 272 24.96 -8.00 -15.36
N ARG A 273 24.50 -7.65 -16.57
CA ARG A 273 23.67 -6.45 -16.78
C ARG A 273 22.53 -6.68 -17.75
N VAL A 274 21.47 -5.89 -17.64
CA VAL A 274 20.44 -5.75 -18.67
C VAL A 274 20.25 -4.26 -18.96
N LEU A 275 20.41 -3.89 -20.23
CA LEU A 275 20.43 -2.51 -20.71
C LEU A 275 19.23 -2.23 -21.61
N PHE A 276 18.47 -1.18 -21.29
CA PHE A 276 17.30 -0.74 -22.04
C PHE A 276 17.61 0.54 -22.82
N GLY A 277 17.30 0.55 -24.11
CA GLY A 277 17.54 1.67 -25.03
C GLY A 277 16.40 2.70 -25.07
N ASN A 278 15.46 2.63 -24.12
CA ASN A 278 14.43 3.63 -23.84
C ASN A 278 13.82 3.35 -22.45
N ASN A 279 12.90 4.19 -21.99
CA ASN A 279 12.18 4.07 -20.72
C ASN A 279 11.16 2.90 -20.72
N LEU A 280 10.39 2.78 -19.63
CA LEU A 280 9.32 1.80 -19.45
C LEU A 280 7.96 2.22 -20.04
N ASN A 281 7.90 3.29 -20.84
CA ASN A 281 6.66 3.75 -21.49
C ASN A 281 6.04 2.70 -22.43
N PHE A 282 6.88 1.84 -23.02
CA PHE A 282 6.44 0.75 -23.88
C PHE A 282 6.22 -0.54 -23.09
N TRP A 283 5.11 -1.23 -23.33
CA TRP A 283 4.67 -2.33 -22.48
C TRP A 283 5.60 -3.56 -22.53
N LEU A 284 6.25 -3.86 -23.67
CA LEU A 284 7.24 -4.95 -23.74
C LEU A 284 8.48 -4.64 -22.90
N HIS A 285 8.88 -3.37 -22.76
CA HIS A 285 9.95 -3.01 -21.83
C HIS A 285 9.56 -3.33 -20.38
N LYS A 286 8.30 -3.07 -19.98
CA LYS A 286 7.80 -3.45 -18.64
C LYS A 286 7.85 -4.98 -18.44
N LEU A 287 7.48 -5.75 -19.46
CA LEU A 287 7.48 -7.21 -19.40
C LEU A 287 8.92 -7.76 -19.28
N ILE A 288 9.84 -7.29 -20.11
CA ILE A 288 11.26 -7.68 -20.06
C ILE A 288 11.94 -7.17 -18.78
N PHE A 289 11.52 -6.04 -18.23
CA PHE A 289 12.02 -5.54 -16.95
C PHE A 289 11.70 -6.50 -15.79
N VAL A 290 10.50 -7.08 -15.76
CA VAL A 290 10.14 -8.13 -14.78
C VAL A 290 11.04 -9.35 -14.92
N ASP A 291 11.29 -9.80 -16.15
CA ASP A 291 12.19 -10.93 -16.44
C ASP A 291 13.65 -10.62 -16.08
N ALA A 292 14.12 -9.39 -16.32
CA ALA A 292 15.46 -8.94 -15.96
C ALA A 292 15.70 -8.97 -14.44
N ILE A 293 14.72 -8.51 -13.64
CA ILE A 293 14.79 -8.61 -12.17
C ILE A 293 14.89 -10.07 -11.75
N ALA A 294 14.02 -10.95 -12.30
CA ALA A 294 14.02 -12.36 -11.97
C ALA A 294 15.36 -13.02 -12.35
N TYR A 295 15.88 -12.74 -13.54
CA TYR A 295 17.14 -13.30 -14.03
C TYR A 295 18.34 -12.87 -13.18
N LEU A 296 18.55 -11.57 -12.99
CA LEU A 296 19.73 -11.03 -12.28
C LEU A 296 19.72 -11.35 -10.78
N THR A 297 18.58 -11.74 -10.22
CA THR A 297 18.46 -12.10 -8.80
C THR A 297 18.38 -13.61 -8.58
N GLY A 298 18.64 -14.44 -9.60
CA GLY A 298 18.53 -15.89 -9.49
C GLY A 298 17.12 -16.34 -9.07
N LYS A 299 16.09 -15.63 -9.53
CA LYS A 299 14.66 -15.78 -9.18
C LYS A 299 14.32 -15.55 -7.71
N ARG A 300 15.20 -14.91 -6.94
CA ARG A 300 14.91 -14.53 -5.55
C ARG A 300 13.91 -13.38 -5.44
N LEU A 301 13.94 -12.43 -6.38
CA LEU A 301 12.92 -11.40 -6.56
C LEU A 301 12.10 -11.75 -7.80
N CYS A 302 11.18 -12.71 -7.64
CA CYS A 302 10.39 -13.24 -8.75
C CYS A 302 8.99 -13.66 -8.28
N LEU A 303 7.97 -13.37 -9.07
CA LEU A 303 6.63 -13.93 -8.89
C LEU A 303 6.55 -15.31 -9.55
N THR A 304 5.67 -16.18 -9.06
CA THR A 304 5.39 -17.47 -9.73
C THR A 304 4.74 -17.23 -11.10
N LEU A 305 4.63 -18.25 -11.96
CA LEU A 305 3.89 -18.13 -13.23
C LEU A 305 2.37 -18.25 -13.06
N ASP A 306 1.91 -18.75 -11.92
CA ASP A 306 0.48 -18.95 -11.68
C ASP A 306 -0.23 -17.62 -11.40
N ARG A 307 -1.38 -17.42 -12.04
CA ARG A 307 -2.24 -16.25 -11.84
C ARG A 307 -3.66 -16.71 -11.59
N TYR A 308 -4.24 -16.20 -10.51
CA TYR A 308 -5.61 -16.49 -10.14
C TYR A 308 -6.49 -15.30 -10.49
N ILE A 309 -7.50 -15.53 -11.33
CA ILE A 309 -8.44 -14.48 -11.77
C ILE A 309 -9.84 -14.86 -11.31
N LEU A 310 -10.51 -13.91 -10.66
CA LEU A 310 -11.93 -13.96 -10.32
C LEU A 310 -12.60 -12.69 -10.88
N VAL A 311 -13.76 -12.85 -11.51
CA VAL A 311 -14.56 -11.73 -12.03
C VAL A 311 -15.88 -11.71 -11.32
N ASP A 312 -16.05 -10.71 -10.48
CA ASP A 312 -17.28 -10.46 -9.73
C ASP A 312 -18.15 -9.48 -10.53
N ILE A 313 -19.41 -9.84 -10.73
CA ILE A 313 -20.46 -9.03 -11.35
C ILE A 313 -21.41 -8.58 -10.25
N ASP A 314 -21.20 -7.37 -9.74
CA ASP A 314 -22.06 -6.77 -8.72
C ASP A 314 -23.39 -6.32 -9.37
N ASP A 315 -24.34 -5.92 -8.53
CA ASP A 315 -25.60 -5.30 -8.96
C ASP A 315 -26.54 -6.19 -9.78
N ILE A 316 -26.47 -7.52 -9.63
CA ILE A 316 -27.46 -8.43 -10.22
C ILE A 316 -28.85 -8.08 -9.66
N PHE A 317 -29.77 -7.85 -10.60
CA PHE A 317 -31.12 -7.28 -10.44
C PHE A 317 -31.21 -5.78 -10.13
N VAL A 318 -30.12 -5.06 -9.83
CA VAL A 318 -30.22 -3.65 -9.37
C VAL A 318 -30.29 -2.64 -10.54
N GLY A 319 -29.76 -3.01 -11.71
CA GLY A 319 -29.59 -2.11 -12.86
C GLY A 319 -30.84 -1.32 -13.23
N LYS A 320 -30.65 -0.08 -13.70
CA LYS A 320 -31.75 0.76 -14.17
C LYS A 320 -32.32 0.22 -15.49
N GLU A 321 -33.59 0.51 -15.75
CA GLU A 321 -34.23 0.23 -17.04
C GLU A 321 -33.38 0.70 -18.23
N GLY A 322 -33.24 -0.15 -19.24
CA GLY A 322 -32.40 0.06 -20.43
C GLY A 322 -30.93 -0.31 -20.26
N THR A 323 -30.51 -0.68 -19.04
CA THR A 323 -29.14 -1.12 -18.74
C THR A 323 -29.06 -2.57 -18.29
N ARG A 324 -30.20 -3.26 -18.16
CA ARG A 324 -30.23 -4.63 -17.65
C ARG A 324 -29.87 -5.64 -18.74
N MET A 325 -29.52 -6.85 -18.32
CA MET A 325 -29.25 -7.94 -19.26
C MET A 325 -30.56 -8.49 -19.81
N LYS A 326 -30.60 -8.72 -21.12
CA LYS A 326 -31.69 -9.44 -21.79
C LYS A 326 -31.32 -10.91 -21.92
N VAL A 327 -32.27 -11.75 -22.34
CA VAL A 327 -32.03 -13.20 -22.60
C VAL A 327 -30.77 -13.43 -23.44
N SER A 328 -30.62 -12.70 -24.55
CA SER A 328 -29.45 -12.82 -25.43
C SER A 328 -28.11 -12.45 -24.78
N ASP A 329 -28.13 -11.58 -23.76
CA ASP A 329 -26.94 -11.18 -23.01
C ASP A 329 -26.53 -12.29 -22.02
N VAL A 330 -27.51 -12.92 -21.37
CA VAL A 330 -27.28 -14.07 -20.48
C VAL A 330 -26.74 -15.28 -21.27
N GLU A 331 -27.27 -15.52 -22.47
CA GLU A 331 -26.74 -16.55 -23.36
C GLU A 331 -25.29 -16.27 -23.78
N ALA A 332 -24.97 -15.01 -24.08
CA ALA A 332 -23.61 -14.59 -24.40
C ALA A 332 -22.66 -14.72 -23.18
N LEU A 333 -23.15 -14.42 -21.98
CA LEU A 333 -22.41 -14.60 -20.72
C LEU A 333 -22.05 -16.07 -20.52
N LEU A 334 -23.00 -17.00 -20.69
CA LEU A 334 -22.77 -18.45 -20.60
C LEU A 334 -21.81 -18.96 -21.68
N SER A 335 -22.01 -18.53 -22.92
CA SER A 335 -21.15 -18.90 -24.05
C SER A 335 -19.70 -18.45 -23.80
N THR A 336 -19.50 -17.20 -23.37
CA THR A 336 -18.19 -16.64 -23.07
C THR A 336 -17.55 -17.31 -21.86
N GLN A 337 -18.30 -17.60 -20.81
CA GLN A 337 -17.82 -18.37 -19.66
C GLN A 337 -17.25 -19.73 -20.11
N ASN A 338 -17.98 -20.45 -20.97
CA ASN A 338 -17.55 -21.75 -21.48
C ASN A 338 -16.31 -21.64 -22.38
N LYS A 339 -16.21 -20.59 -23.21
CA LYS A 339 -14.98 -20.30 -23.96
C LYS A 339 -13.80 -20.03 -23.03
N LEU A 340 -13.98 -19.18 -22.03
CA LEU A 340 -12.96 -18.84 -21.05
C LEU A 340 -12.51 -20.04 -20.23
N ARG A 341 -13.39 -21.01 -19.93
CA ARG A 341 -13.02 -22.27 -19.26
C ARG A 341 -11.98 -23.08 -20.04
N THR A 342 -11.89 -22.93 -21.36
CA THR A 342 -10.86 -23.61 -22.17
C THR A 342 -9.48 -22.95 -22.03
N LEU A 343 -9.44 -21.66 -21.68
CA LEU A 343 -8.23 -20.86 -21.55
C LEU A 343 -7.80 -20.65 -20.08
N VAL A 344 -8.76 -20.67 -19.16
CA VAL A 344 -8.63 -20.42 -17.73
C VAL A 344 -9.40 -21.53 -17.01
N PRO A 345 -8.72 -22.58 -16.50
CA PRO A 345 -9.40 -23.69 -15.85
C PRO A 345 -10.30 -23.23 -14.70
N ASN A 346 -11.49 -23.83 -14.63
CA ASN A 346 -12.55 -23.56 -13.64
C ASN A 346 -13.13 -22.14 -13.69
N PHE A 347 -12.89 -21.36 -14.75
CA PHE A 347 -13.46 -20.02 -14.88
C PHE A 347 -14.97 -20.03 -14.69
N THR A 348 -15.46 -19.23 -13.76
CA THR A 348 -16.89 -19.09 -13.42
C THR A 348 -17.12 -17.65 -12.98
N PHE A 349 -18.08 -16.97 -13.59
CA PHE A 349 -18.50 -15.64 -13.15
C PHE A 349 -19.20 -15.74 -11.79
N ASN A 350 -18.94 -14.74 -10.96
CA ASN A 350 -19.47 -14.67 -9.60
C ASN A 350 -20.46 -13.51 -9.49
N LEU A 351 -21.72 -13.81 -9.20
CA LEU A 351 -22.86 -12.92 -9.37
C LEU A 351 -23.33 -12.37 -8.02
N GLY A 352 -23.19 -11.06 -7.83
CA GLY A 352 -23.59 -10.34 -6.63
C GLY A 352 -25.01 -9.82 -6.73
N PHE A 353 -25.94 -10.37 -5.94
CA PHE A 353 -27.37 -10.10 -6.12
C PHE A 353 -28.04 -9.34 -4.96
N SER A 354 -29.03 -8.53 -5.33
CA SER A 354 -29.98 -7.86 -4.44
C SER A 354 -31.41 -8.19 -4.86
N GLY A 355 -32.02 -9.19 -4.21
CA GLY A 355 -33.30 -9.77 -4.64
C GLY A 355 -34.50 -8.82 -4.62
N LYS A 356 -34.41 -7.65 -3.95
CA LYS A 356 -35.49 -6.65 -3.92
C LYS A 356 -35.86 -6.14 -5.31
N PHE A 357 -34.90 -6.15 -6.23
CA PHE A 357 -35.01 -5.53 -7.54
C PHE A 357 -35.20 -6.57 -8.66
N TYR A 358 -35.52 -7.81 -8.30
CA TYR A 358 -35.93 -8.81 -9.27
C TYR A 358 -37.26 -8.39 -9.89
N HIS A 359 -37.36 -8.47 -11.22
CA HIS A 359 -38.53 -8.03 -12.00
C HIS A 359 -38.89 -6.56 -11.80
N THR A 360 -37.90 -5.68 -11.98
CA THR A 360 -38.09 -4.22 -11.97
C THR A 360 -37.62 -3.54 -13.25
N GLY A 361 -37.41 -4.30 -14.33
CA GLY A 361 -37.01 -3.81 -15.65
C GLY A 361 -38.18 -3.70 -16.62
N THR A 362 -37.88 -3.69 -17.92
CA THR A 362 -38.89 -3.96 -18.98
C THR A 362 -39.20 -5.45 -19.07
N ASP A 363 -40.28 -5.82 -19.76
CA ASP A 363 -40.64 -7.23 -19.99
C ASP A 363 -39.45 -8.05 -20.55
N GLU A 364 -38.68 -7.50 -21.51
CA GLU A 364 -37.51 -8.20 -22.07
C GLU A 364 -36.31 -8.28 -21.11
N GLU A 365 -36.19 -7.33 -20.18
CA GLU A 365 -35.15 -7.36 -19.14
C GLU A 365 -35.51 -8.34 -18.02
N ASP A 366 -36.80 -8.41 -17.66
CA ASP A 366 -37.32 -9.34 -16.67
C ASP A 366 -37.24 -10.80 -17.16
N GLU A 367 -37.45 -11.05 -18.46
CA GLU A 367 -37.10 -12.33 -19.09
C GLU A 367 -35.60 -12.65 -18.99
N GLY A 368 -34.73 -11.64 -19.01
CA GLY A 368 -33.30 -11.78 -18.77
C GLY A 368 -32.99 -12.20 -17.33
N ASP A 369 -33.67 -11.60 -16.35
CA ASP A 369 -33.58 -12.00 -14.94
C ASP A 369 -34.01 -13.46 -14.75
N ASP A 370 -35.09 -13.88 -15.40
CA ASP A 370 -35.56 -15.27 -15.40
C ASP A 370 -34.54 -16.21 -16.03
N MET A 371 -33.90 -15.78 -17.12
CA MET A 371 -32.85 -16.57 -17.78
C MET A 371 -31.63 -16.76 -16.88
N LEU A 372 -31.22 -15.75 -16.10
CA LEU A 372 -30.17 -15.90 -15.09
C LEU A 372 -30.55 -16.97 -14.04
N LEU A 373 -31.77 -16.88 -13.49
CA LEU A 373 -32.22 -17.83 -12.48
C LEU A 373 -32.42 -19.23 -13.03
N LYS A 374 -32.86 -19.37 -14.29
CA LYS A 374 -32.92 -20.66 -14.99
C LYS A 374 -31.54 -21.34 -15.02
N HIS A 375 -30.47 -20.56 -15.22
CA HIS A 375 -29.09 -21.04 -15.26
C HIS A 375 -28.29 -20.83 -13.97
N ARG A 376 -28.95 -20.58 -12.83
CA ARG A 376 -28.30 -20.27 -11.54
C ARG A 376 -27.20 -21.24 -11.09
N LYS A 377 -27.28 -22.52 -11.45
CA LYS A 377 -26.25 -23.52 -11.08
C LYS A 377 -24.96 -23.44 -11.92
N GLU A 378 -24.99 -22.70 -13.02
CA GLU A 378 -23.82 -22.49 -13.90
C GLU A 378 -22.90 -21.36 -13.41
N PHE A 379 -23.36 -20.58 -12.43
CA PHE A 379 -22.66 -19.42 -11.87
C PHE A 379 -22.36 -19.60 -10.38
N TRP A 380 -21.39 -18.82 -9.89
CA TRP A 380 -21.25 -18.58 -8.46
C TRP A 380 -22.06 -17.36 -8.05
N TRP A 381 -22.48 -17.31 -6.79
CA TRP A 381 -23.36 -16.27 -6.27
C TRP A 381 -22.87 -15.76 -4.92
N PHE A 382 -23.03 -14.47 -4.69
CA PHE A 382 -22.81 -13.87 -3.38
C PHE A 382 -23.88 -12.84 -3.05
N PRO A 383 -24.23 -12.67 -1.76
CA PRO A 383 -25.19 -11.67 -1.36
C PRO A 383 -24.61 -10.27 -1.50
N HIS A 384 -25.40 -9.34 -2.06
CA HIS A 384 -25.07 -7.93 -2.21
C HIS A 384 -26.09 -7.02 -1.50
N MET A 385 -26.56 -7.45 -0.33
CA MET A 385 -27.66 -6.84 0.45
C MET A 385 -29.04 -6.88 -0.23
N TRP A 386 -30.13 -6.88 0.55
CA TRP A 386 -31.50 -6.92 0.00
C TRP A 386 -31.85 -5.68 -0.83
N SER A 387 -31.77 -4.49 -0.22
CA SER A 387 -32.12 -3.22 -0.85
C SER A 387 -30.93 -2.48 -1.48
N HIS A 388 -29.79 -3.16 -1.71
CA HIS A 388 -28.54 -2.55 -2.16
C HIS A 388 -28.07 -1.36 -1.26
N MET A 389 -28.46 -1.36 0.02
CA MET A 389 -28.10 -0.30 0.96
C MET A 389 -26.72 -0.52 1.56
N GLN A 390 -25.98 0.58 1.71
CA GLN A 390 -24.63 0.59 2.27
C GLN A 390 -24.67 0.23 3.78
N PRO A 391 -23.87 -0.75 4.25
CA PRO A 391 -23.94 -1.20 5.65
C PRO A 391 -23.66 -0.14 6.71
N HIS A 392 -22.79 0.84 6.45
CA HIS A 392 -22.47 1.89 7.43
C HIS A 392 -23.65 2.80 7.81
N LEU A 393 -24.74 2.75 7.05
CA LEU A 393 -25.99 3.48 7.33
C LEU A 393 -26.86 2.78 8.38
N PHE A 394 -26.51 1.55 8.78
CA PHE A 394 -27.22 0.80 9.80
C PHE A 394 -26.46 0.90 11.13
N HIS A 395 -27.15 1.31 12.18
CA HIS A 395 -26.56 1.44 13.51
C HIS A 395 -26.82 0.21 14.39
N ASN A 396 -27.85 -0.57 14.03
CA ASN A 396 -28.31 -1.73 14.77
C ASN A 396 -28.07 -3.01 13.97
N VAL A 397 -27.24 -3.91 14.52
CA VAL A 397 -26.90 -5.20 13.93
C VAL A 397 -28.13 -6.04 13.62
N THR A 398 -29.18 -5.97 14.44
CA THR A 398 -30.43 -6.72 14.23
C THR A 398 -31.14 -6.25 12.96
N VAL A 399 -31.24 -4.93 12.73
CA VAL A 399 -31.89 -4.38 11.52
C VAL A 399 -31.09 -4.74 10.26
N LEU A 400 -29.76 -4.65 10.35
CA LEU A 400 -28.87 -5.05 9.27
C LEU A 400 -29.02 -6.55 8.95
N ALA A 401 -29.10 -7.40 9.99
CA ALA A 401 -29.30 -8.83 9.85
C ALA A 401 -30.68 -9.17 9.23
N GLU A 402 -31.75 -8.45 9.59
CA GLU A 402 -33.07 -8.64 8.94
C GLU A 402 -33.04 -8.33 7.45
N GLN A 403 -32.35 -7.25 7.02
CA GLN A 403 -32.15 -6.98 5.59
C GLN A 403 -31.39 -8.14 4.90
N MET A 404 -30.38 -8.71 5.56
CA MET A 404 -29.66 -9.86 5.03
C MET A 404 -30.52 -11.13 4.96
N LYS A 405 -31.41 -11.36 5.93
CA LYS A 405 -32.34 -12.50 5.96
C LYS A 405 -33.33 -12.45 4.80
N LEU A 406 -33.87 -11.27 4.47
CA LEU A 406 -34.74 -11.10 3.30
C LEU A 406 -34.04 -11.54 2.01
N ASN A 407 -32.79 -11.10 1.80
CA ASN A 407 -32.02 -11.50 0.63
C ASN A 407 -31.70 -13.01 0.62
N LYS A 408 -31.50 -13.60 1.80
CA LYS A 408 -31.27 -15.04 1.95
C LYS A 408 -32.53 -15.85 1.66
N GLN A 409 -33.68 -15.38 2.12
CA GLN A 409 -34.96 -15.99 1.85
C GLN A 409 -35.24 -16.00 0.34
N PHE A 410 -35.06 -14.87 -0.33
CA PHE A 410 -35.16 -14.79 -1.80
C PHE A 410 -34.26 -15.84 -2.48
N ALA A 411 -32.99 -15.95 -2.05
CA ALA A 411 -32.07 -16.94 -2.60
C ALA A 411 -32.56 -18.38 -2.43
N VAL A 412 -33.10 -18.72 -1.25
CA VAL A 412 -33.65 -20.06 -0.97
C VAL A 412 -34.88 -20.34 -1.83
N GLU A 413 -35.81 -19.38 -1.93
CA GLU A 413 -37.04 -19.51 -2.72
C GLU A 413 -36.76 -19.71 -4.22
N HIS A 414 -35.73 -19.05 -4.75
CA HIS A 414 -35.33 -19.16 -6.16
C HIS A 414 -34.23 -20.21 -6.40
N GLY A 415 -33.80 -20.94 -5.36
CA GLY A 415 -32.80 -22.00 -5.44
C GLY A 415 -31.41 -21.52 -5.84
N ILE A 416 -31.04 -20.27 -5.52
CA ILE A 416 -29.68 -19.73 -5.66
C ILE A 416 -28.77 -20.37 -4.59
N PRO A 417 -27.56 -20.87 -4.95
CA PRO A 417 -26.60 -21.39 -3.96
C PRO A 417 -26.22 -20.36 -2.89
N THR A 418 -26.12 -20.78 -1.63
CA THR A 418 -25.86 -19.88 -0.48
C THR A 418 -24.63 -20.27 0.36
N ASP A 419 -23.87 -21.26 -0.09
CA ASP A 419 -22.80 -21.94 0.65
C ASP A 419 -21.38 -21.55 0.22
N LEU A 420 -21.24 -20.59 -0.70
CA LEU A 420 -19.93 -20.12 -1.19
C LEU A 420 -19.08 -19.40 -0.13
N GLY A 421 -19.68 -18.94 0.98
CA GLY A 421 -18.97 -18.28 2.07
C GLY A 421 -18.33 -16.94 1.70
N TYR A 422 -18.78 -16.31 0.61
CA TYR A 422 -18.27 -15.05 0.07
C TYR A 422 -19.38 -14.00 0.01
N ALA A 423 -19.06 -12.75 0.34
CA ALA A 423 -19.97 -11.62 0.20
C ALA A 423 -19.19 -10.36 -0.16
N VAL A 424 -19.86 -9.41 -0.82
CA VAL A 424 -19.36 -8.05 -1.01
C VAL A 424 -20.46 -7.10 -0.58
N ALA A 425 -20.12 -6.10 0.23
CA ALA A 425 -21.07 -5.05 0.60
C ALA A 425 -21.22 -4.02 -0.53
N PRO A 426 -22.42 -3.45 -0.75
CA PRO A 426 -22.63 -2.32 -1.65
C PRO A 426 -21.62 -1.19 -1.39
N HIS A 427 -20.98 -0.73 -2.46
CA HIS A 427 -19.92 0.29 -2.44
C HIS A 427 -18.75 -0.05 -1.49
N HIS A 428 -18.51 -1.32 -1.18
CA HIS A 428 -17.50 -1.79 -0.22
C HIS A 428 -17.62 -1.22 1.19
N SER A 429 -18.76 -0.59 1.48
CA SER A 429 -18.96 0.11 2.73
C SER A 429 -19.00 -0.86 3.91
N GLY A 430 -18.32 -0.48 4.99
CA GLY A 430 -18.23 -1.29 6.20
C GLY A 430 -17.26 -2.46 6.10
N VAL A 431 -16.78 -2.82 4.90
CA VAL A 431 -15.65 -3.77 4.74
C VAL A 431 -14.37 -3.07 5.18
N TYR A 432 -14.12 -1.89 4.62
CA TYR A 432 -13.10 -0.95 5.08
C TYR A 432 -13.52 0.51 4.78
N PRO A 433 -13.46 1.46 5.75
CA PRO A 433 -13.20 1.22 7.16
C PRO A 433 -14.18 0.22 7.77
N VAL A 434 -13.66 -0.62 8.68
CA VAL A 434 -14.43 -1.72 9.26
C VAL A 434 -15.66 -1.18 10.00
N HIS A 435 -16.81 -1.78 9.72
CA HIS A 435 -18.05 -1.59 10.47
C HIS A 435 -18.40 -2.93 11.14
N THR A 436 -18.17 -3.01 12.46
CA THR A 436 -18.21 -4.28 13.21
C THR A 436 -19.53 -5.05 13.03
N GLN A 437 -20.65 -4.33 13.01
CA GLN A 437 -21.99 -4.89 12.82
C GLN A 437 -22.14 -5.66 11.49
N LEU A 438 -21.45 -5.23 10.43
CA LEU A 438 -21.45 -5.93 9.14
C LEU A 438 -20.83 -7.33 9.27
N TYR A 439 -19.67 -7.43 9.91
CA TYR A 439 -18.96 -8.70 10.09
C TYR A 439 -19.74 -9.66 11.00
N GLU A 440 -20.44 -9.14 12.01
CA GLU A 440 -21.32 -9.93 12.88
C GLU A 440 -22.55 -10.46 12.13
N ALA A 441 -23.27 -9.60 11.40
CA ALA A 441 -24.44 -9.96 10.62
C ALA A 441 -24.10 -10.95 9.49
N TRP A 442 -22.96 -10.75 8.81
CA TRP A 442 -22.47 -11.67 7.79
C TRP A 442 -22.20 -13.08 8.32
N LYS A 443 -21.56 -13.20 9.49
CA LYS A 443 -21.33 -14.51 10.10
C LYS A 443 -22.63 -15.16 10.55
N SER A 444 -23.53 -14.42 11.20
CA SER A 444 -24.75 -14.97 11.77
C SER A 444 -25.79 -15.36 10.71
N VAL A 445 -25.94 -14.57 9.64
CA VAL A 445 -26.97 -14.80 8.62
C VAL A 445 -26.44 -15.69 7.49
N TRP A 446 -25.24 -15.41 6.99
CA TRP A 446 -24.72 -16.00 5.75
C TRP A 446 -23.54 -16.95 5.96
N SER A 447 -22.97 -17.04 7.17
CA SER A 447 -21.74 -17.81 7.43
C SER A 447 -20.56 -17.40 6.53
N ILE A 448 -20.44 -16.09 6.27
CA ILE A 448 -19.37 -15.54 5.42
C ILE A 448 -18.00 -15.78 6.08
N GLN A 449 -17.05 -16.21 5.24
CA GLN A 449 -15.65 -16.40 5.59
C GLN A 449 -14.73 -15.48 4.78
N VAL A 450 -15.18 -15.01 3.62
CA VAL A 450 -14.39 -14.16 2.72
C VAL A 450 -15.19 -12.97 2.23
N THR A 451 -14.52 -11.83 2.10
CA THR A 451 -15.03 -10.67 1.36
C THR A 451 -13.87 -10.03 0.58
N SER A 452 -14.17 -9.02 -0.22
CA SER A 452 -13.17 -8.24 -0.93
C SER A 452 -13.47 -6.75 -0.90
N THR A 453 -12.43 -5.93 -1.00
CA THR A 453 -12.55 -4.47 -1.05
C THR A 453 -11.41 -3.85 -1.85
N GLU A 454 -11.71 -2.74 -2.51
CA GLU A 454 -10.72 -1.88 -3.13
C GLU A 454 -10.19 -0.78 -2.20
N GLU A 455 -10.79 -0.63 -1.01
CA GLU A 455 -10.57 0.50 -0.12
C GLU A 455 -9.34 0.31 0.81
N TYR A 456 -8.89 -0.94 1.05
CA TYR A 456 -7.83 -1.22 2.04
C TYR A 456 -6.42 -1.36 1.45
N PRO A 457 -5.38 -0.76 2.06
CA PRO A 457 -5.45 0.22 3.16
C PRO A 457 -5.84 1.62 2.67
N HIS A 458 -5.72 1.87 1.37
CA HIS A 458 -6.15 3.07 0.67
C HIS A 458 -6.77 2.70 -0.68
N LEU A 459 -7.76 3.47 -1.14
CA LEU A 459 -8.34 3.31 -2.47
C LEU A 459 -7.29 3.48 -3.57
N ARG A 460 -6.37 4.44 -3.38
CA ARG A 460 -5.30 4.78 -4.33
C ARG A 460 -3.95 4.97 -3.61
N PRO A 461 -2.83 4.63 -4.27
CA PRO A 461 -2.74 3.92 -5.55
C PRO A 461 -3.07 2.42 -5.38
N ALA A 462 -3.63 1.79 -6.43
CA ALA A 462 -4.10 0.40 -6.37
C ALA A 462 -3.01 -0.62 -6.01
N ARG A 463 -1.75 -0.35 -6.39
CA ARG A 463 -0.58 -1.18 -6.03
C ARG A 463 -0.33 -1.33 -4.53
N TYR A 464 -0.91 -0.45 -3.70
CA TYR A 464 -0.86 -0.56 -2.24
C TYR A 464 -1.98 -1.38 -1.62
N ARG A 465 -2.96 -1.84 -2.39
CA ARG A 465 -4.05 -2.67 -1.86
C ARG A 465 -3.51 -3.98 -1.30
N ARG A 466 -4.02 -4.40 -0.14
CA ARG A 466 -3.57 -5.58 0.61
C ARG A 466 -4.76 -6.40 1.09
N GLY A 467 -4.50 -7.62 1.52
CA GLY A 467 -5.47 -8.39 2.29
C GLY A 467 -5.35 -8.12 3.79
N PHE A 468 -6.36 -8.52 4.55
CA PHE A 468 -6.29 -8.61 6.02
C PHE A 468 -7.32 -9.60 6.56
N ILE A 469 -7.16 -10.03 7.81
CA ILE A 469 -8.15 -10.84 8.51
C ILE A 469 -8.73 -10.04 9.66
N HIS A 470 -10.06 -9.94 9.72
CA HIS A 470 -10.78 -9.31 10.82
C HIS A 470 -11.99 -10.13 11.23
N ASN A 471 -12.15 -10.35 12.54
CA ASN A 471 -13.27 -11.09 13.13
C ASN A 471 -13.50 -12.49 12.52
N GLY A 472 -12.43 -13.15 12.06
CA GLY A 472 -12.46 -14.46 11.40
C GLY A 472 -12.79 -14.43 9.90
N ILE A 473 -13.05 -13.26 9.31
CA ILE A 473 -13.30 -13.09 7.88
C ILE A 473 -12.02 -12.63 7.17
N MET A 474 -11.68 -13.32 6.09
CA MET A 474 -10.58 -13.01 5.19
C MET A 474 -11.01 -11.93 4.19
N VAL A 475 -10.33 -10.79 4.19
CA VAL A 475 -10.60 -9.68 3.27
C VAL A 475 -9.52 -9.66 2.19
N LEU A 476 -9.92 -9.76 0.93
CA LEU A 476 -9.02 -9.78 -0.23
C LEU A 476 -8.98 -8.43 -0.95
N PRO A 477 -7.82 -8.03 -1.53
CA PRO A 477 -7.73 -6.80 -2.31
C PRO A 477 -8.44 -6.97 -3.66
N ARG A 478 -9.41 -6.09 -3.92
CA ARG A 478 -10.16 -6.05 -5.19
C ARG A 478 -9.55 -5.03 -6.17
N GLN A 479 -9.64 -5.32 -7.46
CA GLN A 479 -9.06 -4.55 -8.56
C GLN A 479 -10.14 -3.91 -9.42
N THR A 480 -9.85 -2.73 -9.93
CA THR A 480 -10.66 -2.06 -10.95
C THR A 480 -10.20 -2.48 -12.34
N CYS A 481 -11.13 -2.61 -13.30
CA CYS A 481 -10.80 -2.94 -14.69
C CYS A 481 -11.13 -1.83 -15.70
N GLY A 482 -11.44 -0.61 -15.24
CA GLY A 482 -11.83 0.51 -16.10
C GLY A 482 -13.29 0.47 -16.58
N LEU A 483 -14.05 -0.58 -16.21
CA LEU A 483 -15.48 -0.69 -16.47
C LEU A 483 -16.27 -0.24 -15.24
N PHE A 484 -16.88 0.93 -15.32
CA PHE A 484 -17.78 1.45 -14.28
C PHE A 484 -19.23 1.15 -14.62
N THR A 485 -20.16 1.39 -13.68
CA THR A 485 -21.60 1.15 -13.87
C THR A 485 -22.20 1.88 -15.08
N HIS A 486 -21.62 3.01 -15.48
CA HIS A 486 -22.03 3.82 -16.63
C HIS A 486 -21.21 3.53 -17.90
N THR A 487 -20.18 2.68 -17.81
CA THR A 487 -19.35 2.26 -18.95
C THR A 487 -20.01 1.08 -19.64
N ILE A 488 -20.99 1.38 -20.50
CA ILE A 488 -21.86 0.38 -21.11
C ILE A 488 -21.62 0.24 -22.61
N PHE A 489 -21.23 1.32 -23.29
CA PHE A 489 -21.02 1.34 -24.74
C PHE A 489 -19.55 1.52 -25.11
N TYR A 490 -19.09 0.78 -26.12
CA TYR A 490 -17.67 0.72 -26.50
C TYR A 490 -17.13 2.08 -26.93
N ASN A 491 -17.89 2.77 -27.78
CA ASN A 491 -17.52 4.08 -28.31
C ASN A 491 -17.69 5.21 -27.30
N GLU A 492 -18.36 4.95 -26.16
CA GLU A 492 -18.56 5.90 -25.06
C GLU A 492 -17.63 5.61 -23.87
N TYR A 493 -16.69 4.67 -24.01
CA TYR A 493 -15.68 4.41 -22.99
C TYR A 493 -14.92 5.71 -22.62
N PRO A 494 -14.63 5.98 -21.33
CA PRO A 494 -13.90 7.18 -20.94
C PRO A 494 -12.54 7.30 -21.65
N GLY A 495 -12.37 8.35 -22.46
CA GLY A 495 -11.18 8.55 -23.30
C GLY A 495 -11.25 7.90 -24.70
N GLY A 496 -12.38 7.27 -25.03
CA GLY A 496 -12.65 6.59 -26.29
C GLY A 496 -12.31 5.10 -26.26
N SER A 497 -12.86 4.35 -27.21
CA SER A 497 -12.69 2.89 -27.33
C SER A 497 -11.23 2.42 -27.34
N LYS A 498 -10.33 3.19 -27.97
CA LYS A 498 -8.90 2.89 -28.01
C LYS A 498 -8.24 2.84 -26.62
N GLU A 499 -8.76 3.55 -25.63
CA GLU A 499 -8.20 3.51 -24.27
C GLU A 499 -8.54 2.19 -23.54
N LEU A 500 -9.71 1.59 -23.82
CA LEU A 500 -10.01 0.24 -23.34
C LEU A 500 -9.05 -0.78 -23.98
N ASP A 501 -8.88 -0.73 -25.29
CA ASP A 501 -7.95 -1.60 -26.01
C ASP A 501 -6.52 -1.47 -25.51
N LYS A 502 -6.06 -0.23 -25.28
CA LYS A 502 -4.73 0.06 -24.72
C LYS A 502 -4.57 -0.48 -23.30
N SER A 503 -5.62 -0.38 -22.47
CA SER A 503 -5.62 -0.95 -21.11
C SER A 503 -5.44 -2.47 -21.15
N ILE A 504 -6.10 -3.14 -22.10
CA ILE A 504 -6.02 -4.59 -22.32
C ILE A 504 -4.67 -4.99 -22.94
N ARG A 505 -4.19 -4.26 -23.96
CA ARG A 505 -2.98 -4.56 -24.73
C ARG A 505 -1.74 -3.90 -24.12
N GLY A 506 -1.22 -4.52 -23.07
CA GLY A 506 0.02 -4.07 -22.43
C GLY A 506 -0.15 -2.89 -21.45
N GLY A 507 -1.37 -2.35 -21.32
CA GLY A 507 -1.71 -1.28 -20.38
C GLY A 507 -2.05 -1.77 -18.98
N GLU A 508 -2.80 -0.96 -18.23
CA GLU A 508 -3.09 -1.14 -16.81
C GLU A 508 -3.73 -2.49 -16.47
N LEU A 509 -4.68 -2.97 -17.28
CA LEU A 509 -5.37 -4.24 -17.01
C LEU A 509 -4.43 -5.43 -17.20
N PHE A 510 -3.60 -5.41 -18.26
CA PHE A 510 -2.54 -6.40 -18.46
C PHE A 510 -1.52 -6.37 -17.32
N LEU A 511 -1.04 -5.19 -16.95
CA LEU A 511 -0.06 -5.02 -15.87
C LEU A 511 -0.60 -5.50 -14.52
N THR A 512 -1.89 -5.34 -14.28
CA THR A 512 -2.56 -5.87 -13.08
C THR A 512 -2.44 -7.39 -13.02
N VAL A 513 -2.68 -8.11 -14.12
CA VAL A 513 -2.48 -9.57 -14.19
C VAL A 513 -1.00 -9.94 -14.15
N LEU A 514 -0.13 -9.16 -14.77
CA LEU A 514 1.32 -9.42 -14.78
C LEU A 514 1.91 -9.39 -13.36
N LEU A 515 1.56 -8.36 -12.58
CA LEU A 515 2.20 -8.01 -11.32
C LEU A 515 1.48 -8.51 -10.06
N ASN A 516 0.22 -8.99 -10.19
CA ASN A 516 -0.52 -9.55 -9.06
C ASN A 516 -0.76 -11.06 -9.25
N PRO A 517 -0.28 -11.92 -8.34
CA PRO A 517 -0.58 -13.35 -8.38
C PRO A 517 -2.08 -13.67 -8.28
N ILE A 518 -2.86 -12.82 -7.61
CA ILE A 518 -4.30 -12.95 -7.41
C ILE A 518 -4.97 -11.63 -7.76
N SER A 519 -5.95 -11.68 -8.67
CA SER A 519 -6.71 -10.53 -9.15
C SER A 519 -8.21 -10.82 -9.09
N ILE A 520 -8.93 -10.05 -8.26
CA ILE A 520 -10.39 -10.06 -8.20
C ILE A 520 -10.88 -8.79 -8.87
N PHE A 521 -11.49 -8.89 -10.04
CA PHE A 521 -11.98 -7.74 -10.79
C PHE A 521 -13.42 -7.40 -10.41
N MET A 522 -13.67 -6.13 -10.16
CA MET A 522 -15.01 -5.58 -9.97
C MET A 522 -15.63 -5.17 -11.31
N THR A 523 -16.78 -5.74 -11.63
CA THR A 523 -17.67 -5.33 -12.70
C THR A 523 -19.12 -5.28 -12.18
N HIS A 524 -20.04 -4.80 -13.00
CA HIS A 524 -21.46 -4.68 -12.64
C HIS A 524 -22.34 -5.26 -13.74
N LEU A 525 -23.58 -5.62 -13.41
CA LEU A 525 -24.57 -6.16 -14.36
C LEU A 525 -24.64 -5.37 -15.67
N SER A 526 -24.62 -4.04 -15.58
CA SER A 526 -24.71 -3.16 -16.76
C SER A 526 -23.56 -3.30 -17.74
N ASN A 527 -22.40 -3.82 -17.33
CA ASN A 527 -21.26 -4.07 -18.22
C ASN A 527 -21.46 -5.31 -19.11
N TYR A 528 -22.48 -6.12 -18.83
CA TYR A 528 -22.80 -7.35 -19.55
C TYR A 528 -24.09 -7.26 -20.34
N GLY A 529 -24.89 -6.20 -20.14
CA GLY A 529 -25.97 -5.82 -21.05
C GLY A 529 -25.47 -5.01 -22.24
N ASN A 530 -26.35 -4.72 -23.20
CA ASN A 530 -26.06 -3.88 -24.37
C ASN A 530 -24.83 -4.35 -25.17
N ASP A 531 -23.71 -3.59 -25.18
CA ASP A 531 -22.49 -3.93 -25.93
C ASP A 531 -21.69 -5.06 -25.27
N ARG A 532 -22.03 -5.49 -24.05
CA ARG A 532 -21.35 -6.60 -23.35
C ARG A 532 -19.85 -6.35 -23.16
N LEU A 533 -19.47 -5.12 -22.81
CA LEU A 533 -18.07 -4.72 -22.66
C LEU A 533 -17.28 -5.59 -21.69
N GLY A 534 -17.91 -6.10 -20.64
CA GLY A 534 -17.29 -7.05 -19.72
C GLY A 534 -16.79 -8.31 -20.44
N LEU A 535 -17.59 -8.88 -21.33
CA LEU A 535 -17.24 -10.07 -22.11
C LEU A 535 -16.06 -9.78 -23.05
N TYR A 536 -16.17 -8.69 -23.83
CA TYR A 536 -15.10 -8.25 -24.73
C TYR A 536 -13.77 -8.06 -23.98
N THR A 537 -13.81 -7.39 -22.83
CA THR A 537 -12.63 -7.02 -22.04
C THR A 537 -11.88 -8.25 -21.54
N PHE A 538 -12.57 -9.19 -20.89
CA PHE A 538 -11.90 -10.35 -20.29
C PHE A 538 -11.50 -11.41 -21.31
N GLU A 539 -12.29 -11.62 -22.36
CA GLU A 539 -11.88 -12.52 -23.46
C GLU A 539 -10.60 -12.00 -24.13
N SER A 540 -10.58 -10.70 -24.45
CA SER A 540 -9.44 -10.04 -25.07
C SER A 540 -8.19 -10.04 -24.17
N LEU A 541 -8.36 -9.78 -22.87
CA LEU A 541 -7.27 -9.82 -21.89
C LEU A 541 -6.66 -11.21 -21.77
N VAL A 542 -7.47 -12.25 -21.61
CA VAL A 542 -7.00 -13.63 -21.45
C VAL A 542 -6.20 -14.07 -22.67
N LYS A 543 -6.72 -13.81 -23.87
CA LYS A 543 -6.01 -14.10 -25.12
C LYS A 543 -4.69 -13.35 -25.21
N PHE A 544 -4.69 -12.04 -24.93
CA PHE A 544 -3.46 -11.23 -24.96
C PHE A 544 -2.39 -11.75 -23.98
N VAL A 545 -2.79 -12.07 -22.74
CA VAL A 545 -1.88 -12.64 -21.73
C VAL A 545 -1.29 -13.97 -22.21
N GLN A 546 -2.09 -14.86 -22.79
CA GLN A 546 -1.61 -16.15 -23.29
C GLN A 546 -0.68 -16.02 -24.51
N CYS A 547 -0.88 -15.04 -25.39
CA CYS A 547 0.01 -14.87 -26.53
C CYS A 547 1.40 -14.39 -26.12
N TRP A 548 1.47 -13.47 -25.17
CA TRP A 548 2.71 -12.76 -24.83
C TRP A 548 3.43 -13.27 -23.60
N THR A 549 2.81 -14.17 -22.81
CA THR A 549 3.39 -14.64 -21.55
C THR A 549 3.30 -16.16 -21.37
N ASN A 550 4.13 -16.67 -20.46
CA ASN A 550 4.09 -18.04 -19.95
C ASN A 550 3.23 -18.14 -18.67
N LEU A 551 2.41 -17.13 -18.38
CA LEU A 551 1.53 -17.13 -17.21
C LEU A 551 0.46 -18.21 -17.35
N ARG A 552 0.19 -18.91 -16.24
CA ARG A 552 -0.85 -19.93 -16.13
C ARG A 552 -2.04 -19.34 -15.40
N LEU A 553 -3.04 -18.94 -16.16
CA LEU A 553 -4.28 -18.38 -15.65
C LEU A 553 -5.18 -19.50 -15.12
N GLN A 554 -5.80 -19.30 -13.95
CA GLN A 554 -6.78 -20.22 -13.38
C GLN A 554 -7.76 -19.49 -12.47
N THR A 555 -8.90 -20.11 -12.16
CA THR A 555 -9.88 -19.58 -11.21
C THR A 555 -10.04 -20.55 -10.03
N LEU A 556 -10.12 -20.01 -8.82
CA LEU A 556 -10.44 -20.76 -7.60
C LEU A 556 -11.71 -20.21 -6.96
N PRO A 557 -12.52 -21.06 -6.29
CA PRO A 557 -13.62 -20.59 -5.46
C PRO A 557 -13.14 -19.58 -4.41
N PRO A 558 -13.93 -18.55 -4.05
CA PRO A 558 -13.47 -17.44 -3.21
C PRO A 558 -12.78 -17.85 -1.89
N VAL A 559 -13.30 -18.87 -1.18
CA VAL A 559 -12.70 -19.37 0.07
C VAL A 559 -11.33 -20.01 -0.16
N GLN A 560 -11.16 -20.76 -1.24
CA GLN A 560 -9.88 -21.36 -1.59
C GLN A 560 -8.89 -20.30 -2.06
N LEU A 561 -9.38 -19.33 -2.85
CA LEU A 561 -8.60 -18.19 -3.29
C LEU A 561 -8.07 -17.37 -2.11
N ALA A 562 -8.89 -17.16 -1.08
CA ALA A 562 -8.49 -16.44 0.12
C ALA A 562 -7.40 -17.17 0.91
N LYS A 563 -7.55 -18.49 1.09
CA LYS A 563 -6.51 -19.32 1.72
C LYS A 563 -5.20 -19.20 0.94
N LYS A 564 -5.27 -19.32 -0.39
CA LYS A 564 -4.12 -19.15 -1.28
C LYS A 564 -3.47 -17.77 -1.15
N TYR A 565 -4.26 -16.71 -1.03
CA TYR A 565 -3.75 -15.36 -0.82
C TYR A 565 -2.88 -15.27 0.43
N PHE A 566 -3.38 -15.76 1.57
CA PHE A 566 -2.64 -15.70 2.83
C PHE A 566 -1.56 -16.77 2.99
N GLU A 567 -1.51 -17.78 2.12
CA GLU A 567 -0.35 -18.65 1.92
C GLU A 567 0.78 -17.90 1.19
N ILE A 568 0.45 -17.13 0.14
CA ILE A 568 1.41 -16.33 -0.62
C ILE A 568 1.89 -15.12 0.20
N PHE A 569 0.99 -14.48 0.95
CA PHE A 569 1.25 -13.26 1.72
C PHE A 569 0.92 -13.42 3.22
N PRO A 570 1.66 -14.26 3.97
CA PRO A 570 1.34 -14.55 5.38
C PRO A 570 1.44 -13.32 6.30
N GLN A 571 2.30 -12.36 5.98
CA GLN A 571 2.45 -11.09 6.71
C GLN A 571 1.21 -10.19 6.63
N GLU A 572 0.36 -10.39 5.62
CA GLU A 572 -0.83 -9.57 5.39
C GLU A 572 -2.05 -10.08 6.17
N LYS A 573 -1.94 -11.18 6.92
CA LYS A 573 -3.02 -11.64 7.82
C LYS A 573 -3.39 -10.58 8.86
N ASN A 574 -2.39 -9.86 9.35
CA ASN A 574 -2.58 -8.84 10.39
C ASN A 574 -2.95 -7.50 9.73
N PRO A 575 -4.07 -6.88 10.13
CA PRO A 575 -4.44 -5.57 9.60
C PRO A 575 -3.42 -4.50 9.97
N LEU A 576 -3.49 -3.38 9.26
CA LEU A 576 -2.80 -2.12 9.55
C LEU A 576 -3.85 -1.02 9.37
N TRP A 577 -4.50 -0.67 10.47
CA TRP A 577 -5.57 0.33 10.52
C TRP A 577 -5.02 1.70 10.14
N GLN A 578 -5.46 2.21 8.99
CA GLN A 578 -5.21 3.59 8.60
C GLN A 578 -6.19 4.52 9.30
N ASN A 579 -5.84 5.79 9.36
CA ASN A 579 -6.76 6.84 9.75
C ASN A 579 -7.88 7.00 8.69
N PRO A 580 -9.15 6.67 9.00
CA PRO A 580 -10.26 6.82 8.05
C PRO A 580 -10.47 8.26 7.58
N CYS A 581 -9.93 9.23 8.32
CA CYS A 581 -10.16 10.65 8.12
C CYS A 581 -9.21 11.31 7.12
N ASP A 582 -8.08 10.66 6.82
CA ASP A 582 -7.10 11.18 5.89
C ASP A 582 -7.48 10.83 4.43
N ASP A 583 -8.51 10.01 4.22
CA ASP A 583 -9.09 9.68 2.93
C ASP A 583 -10.57 10.12 2.87
N LYS A 584 -10.90 10.99 1.91
CA LYS A 584 -12.27 11.49 1.73
C LYS A 584 -13.26 10.35 1.50
N ARG A 585 -12.89 9.36 0.70
CA ARG A 585 -13.75 8.22 0.37
C ARG A 585 -14.04 7.39 1.61
N HIS A 586 -13.02 7.10 2.41
CA HIS A 586 -13.19 6.35 3.65
C HIS A 586 -14.11 7.08 4.62
N LYS A 587 -13.96 8.40 4.76
CA LYS A 587 -14.85 9.23 5.59
C LYS A 587 -16.30 9.17 5.12
N ASP A 588 -16.54 9.22 3.80
CA ASP A 588 -17.88 9.19 3.21
C ASP A 588 -18.61 7.86 3.42
N ILE A 589 -17.89 6.74 3.56
CA ILE A 589 -18.46 5.40 3.82
C ILE A 589 -18.26 4.91 5.26
N TRP A 590 -17.85 5.81 6.16
CA TRP A 590 -17.75 5.55 7.59
C TRP A 590 -19.07 5.93 8.27
N SER A 591 -19.39 5.26 9.39
CA SER A 591 -20.62 5.57 10.12
C SER A 591 -20.61 7.01 10.63
N LYS A 592 -21.72 7.74 10.46
CA LYS A 592 -21.86 9.15 10.88
C LYS A 592 -21.74 9.37 12.39
N GLU A 593 -21.90 8.31 13.19
CA GLU A 593 -21.70 8.35 14.65
C GLU A 593 -20.22 8.37 15.05
N LYS A 594 -19.32 8.11 14.09
CA LYS A 594 -17.88 8.08 14.30
C LYS A 594 -17.26 9.38 13.83
N THR A 595 -16.35 9.92 14.63
CA THR A 595 -15.59 11.14 14.29
C THR A 595 -14.11 10.95 14.59
N CYS A 596 -13.29 11.59 13.77
CA CYS A 596 -11.85 11.70 13.92
C CYS A 596 -11.47 12.36 15.24
N ASP A 597 -12.31 13.27 15.71
CA ASP A 597 -12.08 14.04 16.93
C ASP A 597 -12.14 13.17 18.18
N ARG A 598 -12.67 11.94 18.08
CA ARG A 598 -12.71 10.94 19.15
C ARG A 598 -11.39 10.17 19.30
N LEU A 599 -10.46 10.28 18.36
CA LEU A 599 -9.15 9.65 18.46
C LEU A 599 -8.17 10.50 19.30
N PRO A 600 -7.22 9.89 20.03
CA PRO A 600 -6.29 10.64 20.86
C PRO A 600 -5.31 11.46 20.00
N LYS A 601 -5.08 12.71 20.43
CA LYS A 601 -4.13 13.64 19.80
C LYS A 601 -2.68 13.38 20.22
N PHE A 602 -2.45 12.62 21.29
CA PHE A 602 -1.12 12.24 21.72
C PHE A 602 -1.11 10.93 22.52
N LEU A 603 0.07 10.30 22.57
CA LEU A 603 0.30 9.02 23.23
C LEU A 603 1.44 9.15 24.24
N ILE A 604 1.24 8.65 25.46
CA ILE A 604 2.31 8.45 26.43
C ILE A 604 2.77 6.99 26.34
N VAL A 605 3.91 6.77 25.70
CA VAL A 605 4.30 5.44 25.20
C VAL A 605 5.12 4.62 26.20
N GLY A 606 5.57 5.23 27.30
CA GLY A 606 6.41 4.57 28.30
C GLY A 606 7.82 5.14 28.35
N PRO A 607 8.85 4.32 28.67
CA PRO A 607 8.75 2.91 29.05
C PRO A 607 8.10 2.69 30.43
N GLN A 608 7.83 1.43 30.77
CA GLN A 608 7.36 1.08 32.12
C GLN A 608 8.36 1.55 33.20
N LYS A 609 7.81 1.91 34.36
CA LYS A 609 8.52 2.22 35.61
C LYS A 609 9.26 3.57 35.66
N THR A 610 8.97 4.47 34.73
CA THR A 610 9.67 5.77 34.63
C THR A 610 8.87 6.97 35.15
N GLY A 611 7.64 6.78 35.61
CA GLY A 611 6.77 7.88 36.08
C GLY A 611 5.59 8.21 35.17
N THR A 612 5.35 7.41 34.13
CA THR A 612 4.25 7.61 33.17
C THR A 612 2.85 7.74 33.79
N THR A 613 2.58 7.06 34.92
CA THR A 613 1.28 7.22 35.62
C THR A 613 1.21 8.57 36.35
N ALA A 614 2.33 9.16 36.77
CA ALA A 614 2.34 10.49 37.35
C ALA A 614 2.04 11.55 36.28
N VAL A 615 2.68 11.44 35.10
CA VAL A 615 2.35 12.31 33.94
C VAL A 615 0.88 12.20 33.57
N HIS A 616 0.35 10.97 33.44
CA HIS A 616 -1.07 10.73 33.20
C HIS A 616 -1.95 11.40 34.26
N PHE A 617 -1.69 11.18 35.55
CA PHE A 617 -2.45 11.76 36.64
C PHE A 617 -2.42 13.29 36.63
N PHE A 618 -1.26 13.90 36.38
CA PHE A 618 -1.14 15.35 36.33
C PHE A 618 -1.87 15.94 35.12
N LEU A 619 -1.76 15.34 33.94
CA LEU A 619 -2.48 15.78 32.75
C LEU A 619 -4.01 15.77 32.94
N THR A 620 -4.55 14.79 33.67
CA THR A 620 -6.00 14.74 33.95
C THR A 620 -6.51 15.87 34.85
N MET A 621 -5.62 16.66 35.45
CA MET A 621 -6.02 17.87 36.18
C MET A 621 -6.28 19.06 35.25
N HIS A 622 -5.80 19.01 34.00
CA HIS A 622 -5.96 20.09 33.04
C HIS A 622 -7.36 20.05 32.41
N PRO A 623 -8.16 21.14 32.46
CA PRO A 623 -9.57 21.11 32.04
C PRO A 623 -9.77 20.81 30.55
N ALA A 624 -8.82 21.20 29.68
CA ALA A 624 -8.85 20.90 28.25
C ALA A 624 -8.23 19.55 27.84
N VAL A 625 -7.76 18.73 28.79
CA VAL A 625 -7.09 17.45 28.49
C VAL A 625 -7.86 16.30 29.13
N THR A 626 -8.27 15.34 28.31
CA THR A 626 -9.13 14.23 28.72
C THR A 626 -8.42 12.90 28.47
N SER A 627 -8.33 12.06 29.51
CA SER A 627 -7.82 10.70 29.38
C SER A 627 -8.89 9.76 28.82
N ASN A 628 -8.46 8.62 28.28
CA ASN A 628 -9.32 7.47 28.03
C ASN A 628 -10.04 6.99 29.30
N PHE A 629 -11.19 6.33 29.10
CA PHE A 629 -11.88 5.54 30.11
C PHE A 629 -11.02 4.34 30.55
N PRO A 630 -11.11 3.91 31.81
CA PRO A 630 -10.32 2.79 32.31
C PRO A 630 -10.79 1.46 31.70
N SER A 631 -9.83 0.61 31.38
CA SER A 631 -10.06 -0.78 30.97
C SER A 631 -10.25 -1.68 32.21
N PRO A 632 -11.23 -2.60 32.21
CA PRO A 632 -11.37 -3.57 33.29
C PRO A 632 -10.16 -4.48 33.50
N SER A 633 -9.37 -4.72 32.44
CA SER A 633 -8.22 -5.64 32.47
C SER A 633 -6.86 -4.94 32.55
N THR A 634 -6.76 -3.72 32.02
CA THR A 634 -5.49 -2.97 31.90
C THR A 634 -5.50 -1.63 32.64
N PHE A 635 -6.55 -1.37 33.43
CA PHE A 635 -6.72 -0.19 34.28
C PHE A 635 -6.61 1.12 33.49
N GLU A 636 -5.64 1.99 33.79
CA GLU A 636 -5.45 3.25 33.07
C GLU A 636 -4.98 3.07 31.62
N GLU A 637 -4.42 1.90 31.26
CA GLU A 637 -3.87 1.65 29.92
C GLU A 637 -4.90 0.99 29.00
N ILE A 638 -4.89 1.34 27.71
CA ILE A 638 -5.71 0.65 26.69
C ILE A 638 -4.97 -0.57 26.12
N GLN A 639 -3.65 -0.43 25.89
CA GLN A 639 -2.82 -1.47 25.28
C GLN A 639 -3.40 -1.96 23.94
N PHE A 640 -3.77 -1.02 23.07
CA PHE A 640 -4.31 -1.31 21.74
C PHE A 640 -3.22 -1.74 20.76
N PHE A 641 -2.17 -0.95 20.58
CA PHE A 641 -1.22 -1.14 19.48
C PHE A 641 -0.21 -2.30 19.69
N ASN A 642 0.02 -2.74 20.93
CA ASN A 642 1.12 -3.65 21.29
C ASN A 642 0.78 -5.14 21.20
N GLY A 643 -0.49 -5.53 20.99
CA GLY A 643 -0.88 -6.92 21.18
C GLY A 643 -2.22 -7.32 20.58
N PRO A 644 -2.90 -8.30 21.19
CA PRO A 644 -4.14 -8.89 20.65
C PRO A 644 -5.30 -7.90 20.50
N ASN A 645 -5.37 -6.88 21.37
CA ASN A 645 -6.41 -5.86 21.33
C ASN A 645 -6.45 -5.12 19.99
N TYR A 646 -5.32 -5.00 19.28
CA TYR A 646 -5.25 -4.38 17.97
C TYR A 646 -6.21 -5.02 16.96
N HIS A 647 -6.43 -6.33 17.06
CA HIS A 647 -7.27 -7.11 16.14
C HIS A 647 -8.77 -6.86 16.36
N LYS A 648 -9.16 -6.24 17.48
CA LYS A 648 -10.53 -5.83 17.77
C LYS A 648 -10.98 -4.62 16.92
N GLY A 649 -10.06 -3.95 16.25
CA GLY A 649 -10.37 -2.88 15.29
C GLY A 649 -10.49 -1.49 15.90
N ILE A 650 -10.70 -0.50 15.04
CA ILE A 650 -10.76 0.92 15.40
C ILE A 650 -11.96 1.21 16.30
N ASP A 651 -13.10 0.53 16.07
CA ASP A 651 -14.34 0.73 16.84
C ASP A 651 -14.10 0.46 18.33
N TRP A 652 -13.49 -0.69 18.64
CA TRP A 652 -13.09 -1.06 20.00
C TRP A 652 -12.14 -0.03 20.63
N TYR A 653 -11.22 0.54 19.85
CA TYR A 653 -10.30 1.56 20.36
C TYR A 653 -11.03 2.88 20.68
N MET A 654 -11.97 3.29 19.81
CA MET A 654 -12.74 4.53 19.99
C MET A 654 -13.69 4.45 21.20
N GLU A 655 -14.15 3.27 21.59
CA GLU A 655 -15.01 3.07 22.78
C GLU A 655 -14.36 3.57 24.08
N PHE A 656 -13.02 3.61 24.15
CA PHE A 656 -12.29 4.13 25.30
C PHE A 656 -12.27 5.65 25.40
N PHE A 657 -12.74 6.37 24.37
CA PHE A 657 -12.72 7.82 24.35
C PHE A 657 -14.14 8.38 24.42
N PRO A 658 -14.36 9.48 25.17
CA PRO A 658 -15.65 10.14 25.19
C PRO A 658 -16.01 10.67 23.80
N ILE A 659 -17.31 10.80 23.54
CA ILE A 659 -17.78 11.50 22.35
C ILE A 659 -17.45 12.99 22.55
N PRO A 660 -16.70 13.63 21.64
CA PRO A 660 -16.36 15.04 21.77
C PRO A 660 -17.63 15.88 21.90
N SER A 661 -17.63 16.84 22.83
CA SER A 661 -18.65 17.90 22.80
C SER A 661 -18.41 18.82 21.60
N ASN A 662 -19.41 19.58 21.14
CA ASN A 662 -19.23 20.58 20.08
C ASN A 662 -18.23 21.70 20.46
N ALA A 663 -17.66 21.70 21.67
CA ALA A 663 -16.61 22.62 22.09
C ALA A 663 -15.24 22.13 21.57
N SER A 664 -14.57 22.99 20.81
CA SER A 664 -13.39 22.67 19.98
C SER A 664 -12.08 22.40 20.71
N THR A 665 -12.09 22.10 22.02
CA THR A 665 -10.88 22.17 22.86
C THR A 665 -10.39 20.86 23.47
N ASP A 666 -11.05 19.72 23.25
CA ASP A 666 -10.68 18.49 23.96
C ASP A 666 -9.40 17.86 23.36
N PHE A 667 -8.33 17.82 24.15
CA PHE A 667 -7.13 17.05 23.88
C PHE A 667 -7.25 15.68 24.53
N MET A 668 -7.65 14.68 23.75
CA MET A 668 -7.69 13.30 24.21
C MET A 668 -6.33 12.63 24.12
N PHE A 669 -6.03 11.77 25.09
CA PHE A 669 -4.81 10.98 25.11
C PHE A 669 -5.01 9.61 25.73
N GLU A 670 -4.12 8.69 25.40
CA GLU A 670 -3.93 7.47 26.16
C GLU A 670 -2.50 7.35 26.67
N LYS A 671 -2.34 6.50 27.69
CA LYS A 671 -1.05 6.09 28.21
C LYS A 671 -0.98 4.56 28.19
N SER A 672 0.05 4.01 27.55
CA SER A 672 0.30 2.56 27.51
C SER A 672 1.80 2.34 27.52
N ALA A 673 2.38 2.00 28.68
CA ALA A 673 3.83 2.05 28.86
C ALA A 673 4.61 0.93 28.14
N ASN A 674 3.90 -0.08 27.63
CA ASN A 674 4.44 -1.15 26.80
C ASN A 674 4.60 -0.75 25.32
N TYR A 675 4.15 0.44 24.93
CA TYR A 675 4.28 0.90 23.55
C TYR A 675 5.73 1.20 23.16
N PHE A 676 6.51 1.73 24.10
CA PHE A 676 7.88 2.19 23.87
C PHE A 676 8.79 1.11 23.28
N ASP A 677 8.81 -0.08 23.89
CA ASP A 677 9.72 -1.18 23.55
C ASP A 677 9.11 -2.21 22.59
N THR A 678 7.82 -2.12 22.26
CA THR A 678 7.16 -3.06 21.34
C THR A 678 7.37 -2.66 19.87
N GLU A 679 7.98 -3.54 19.08
CA GLU A 679 8.45 -3.25 17.72
C GLU A 679 7.36 -2.81 16.73
N VAL A 680 6.18 -3.43 16.79
CA VAL A 680 5.10 -3.16 15.84
C VAL A 680 4.35 -1.85 16.13
N VAL A 681 4.52 -1.27 17.32
CA VAL A 681 3.70 -0.16 17.80
C VAL A 681 3.94 1.14 17.02
N PRO A 682 5.17 1.61 16.77
CA PRO A 682 5.40 2.82 15.99
C PRO A 682 4.69 2.81 14.63
N LYS A 683 4.81 1.69 13.89
CA LYS A 683 4.15 1.51 12.59
C LYS A 683 2.62 1.56 12.68
N ARG A 684 2.04 0.85 13.65
CA ARG A 684 0.59 0.80 13.85
C ARG A 684 0.03 2.13 14.34
N GLY A 685 0.75 2.80 15.24
CA GLY A 685 0.45 4.13 15.75
C GLY A 685 0.44 5.16 14.62
N ALA A 686 1.49 5.20 13.81
CA ALA A 686 1.59 6.16 12.71
C ALA A 686 0.55 5.93 11.60
N ALA A 687 0.14 4.67 11.34
CA ALA A 687 -0.93 4.37 10.39
C ALA A 687 -2.28 4.95 10.82
N LEU A 688 -2.65 4.78 12.10
CA LEU A 688 -3.96 5.24 12.61
C LEU A 688 -3.93 6.71 13.09
N LEU A 689 -2.81 7.13 13.66
CA LEU A 689 -2.62 8.42 14.35
C LEU A 689 -1.35 9.13 13.84
N PRO A 690 -1.26 9.45 12.53
CA PRO A 690 -0.04 10.02 11.94
C PRO A 690 0.33 11.39 12.54
N ARG A 691 -0.67 12.15 12.99
CA ARG A 691 -0.52 13.49 13.58
C ARG A 691 -0.38 13.48 15.11
N ALA A 692 -0.39 12.31 15.75
CA ALA A 692 -0.29 12.25 17.20
C ALA A 692 1.09 12.68 17.69
N LYS A 693 1.12 13.42 18.81
CA LYS A 693 2.36 13.70 19.54
C LYS A 693 2.72 12.50 20.42
N ILE A 694 4.01 12.19 20.53
CA ILE A 694 4.54 11.05 21.28
C ILE A 694 5.31 11.58 22.47
N ILE A 695 4.95 11.14 23.68
CA ILE A 695 5.62 11.50 24.93
C ILE A 695 6.22 10.23 25.53
N THR A 696 7.51 10.27 25.82
CA THR A 696 8.22 9.23 26.58
C THR A 696 8.86 9.82 27.83
N VAL A 697 8.99 9.03 28.89
CA VAL A 697 9.61 9.46 30.15
C VAL A 697 10.78 8.54 30.45
N LEU A 698 11.99 9.08 30.61
CA LEU A 698 13.21 8.32 30.84
C LEU A 698 13.79 8.62 32.24
N ILE A 699 14.19 7.57 32.95
CA ILE A 699 15.01 7.66 34.17
C ILE A 699 16.29 6.86 33.94
N ASN A 700 17.21 6.84 34.91
CA ASN A 700 18.38 5.96 34.85
C ASN A 700 17.96 4.50 34.53
N PRO A 701 18.51 3.88 33.46
CA PRO A 701 18.06 2.57 33.01
C PRO A 701 18.30 1.47 34.06
N ALA A 702 19.30 1.62 34.93
CA ALA A 702 19.54 0.70 36.04
C ALA A 702 18.43 0.78 37.09
N ASP A 703 18.05 1.99 37.50
CA ASP A 703 16.95 2.19 38.46
C ASP A 703 15.59 1.78 37.85
N ARG A 704 15.41 1.97 36.55
CA ARG A 704 14.24 1.46 35.80
C ARG A 704 14.15 -0.06 35.85
N ALA A 705 15.27 -0.75 35.59
CA ALA A 705 15.35 -2.21 35.63
C ALA A 705 15.07 -2.73 37.05
N TYR A 706 15.66 -2.09 38.07
CA TYR A 706 15.42 -2.45 39.48
C TYR A 706 13.96 -2.23 39.90
N SER A 707 13.37 -1.10 39.49
CA SER A 707 11.95 -0.79 39.74
C SER A 707 11.02 -1.80 39.06
N TRP A 708 11.40 -2.36 37.91
CA TRP A 708 10.67 -3.46 37.28
C TRP A 708 10.79 -4.77 38.07
N TYR A 709 11.99 -5.15 38.51
CA TYR A 709 12.17 -6.32 39.37
C TYR A 709 11.35 -6.21 40.67
N GLN A 710 11.40 -5.06 41.35
CA GLN A 710 10.60 -4.83 42.56
C GLN A 710 9.10 -4.80 42.29
N HIS A 711 8.69 -4.39 41.09
CA HIS A 711 7.30 -4.50 40.67
C HIS A 711 6.85 -5.96 40.56
N GLN A 712 7.67 -6.83 39.97
CA GLN A 712 7.36 -8.26 39.85
C GLN A 712 7.30 -8.93 41.23
N ARG A 713 8.24 -8.61 42.13
CA ARG A 713 8.16 -9.09 43.53
C ARG A 713 6.87 -8.68 44.22
N ALA A 714 6.43 -7.44 44.05
CA ALA A 714 5.19 -6.96 44.64
C ALA A 714 3.92 -7.59 44.04
N HIS A 715 4.03 -8.26 42.88
CA HIS A 715 2.96 -9.06 42.27
C HIS A 715 3.16 -10.56 42.50
N ASN A 716 4.02 -10.93 43.45
CA ASN A 716 4.31 -12.32 43.81
C ASN A 716 4.81 -13.18 42.65
N ASP A 717 5.57 -12.59 41.72
CA ASP A 717 6.26 -13.33 40.66
C ASP A 717 7.25 -14.34 41.28
N PRO A 718 7.09 -15.65 41.06
CA PRO A 718 7.91 -16.67 41.71
C PRO A 718 9.41 -16.52 41.42
N VAL A 719 9.76 -16.11 40.21
CA VAL A 719 11.17 -15.93 39.81
C VAL A 719 11.74 -14.72 40.53
N ALA A 720 11.02 -13.60 40.55
CA ALA A 720 11.48 -12.39 41.22
C ALA A 720 11.61 -12.57 42.75
N LEU A 721 10.81 -13.45 43.36
CA LEU A 721 10.90 -13.79 44.78
C LEU A 721 12.06 -14.77 45.09
N ASN A 722 12.31 -15.73 44.20
CA ASN A 722 13.33 -16.77 44.42
C ASN A 722 14.76 -16.32 44.09
N TYR A 723 14.93 -15.35 43.19
CA TYR A 723 16.23 -14.87 42.75
C TYR A 723 16.48 -13.42 43.19
N THR A 724 17.71 -13.12 43.60
CA THR A 724 18.13 -11.73 43.88
C THR A 724 18.21 -10.93 42.58
N PHE A 725 18.17 -9.59 42.68
CA PHE A 725 18.25 -8.74 41.49
C PHE A 725 19.54 -8.98 40.70
N TYR A 726 20.69 -9.11 41.38
CA TYR A 726 21.96 -9.44 40.74
C TYR A 726 21.90 -10.77 39.97
N GLN A 727 21.32 -11.82 40.54
CA GLN A 727 21.15 -13.11 39.89
C GLN A 727 20.27 -13.04 38.64
N VAL A 728 19.25 -12.18 38.66
CA VAL A 728 18.39 -11.92 37.49
C VAL A 728 19.18 -11.23 36.38
N ILE A 729 19.83 -10.11 36.66
CA ILE A 729 20.50 -9.31 35.62
C ILE A 729 21.76 -9.97 35.06
N SER A 730 22.45 -10.79 35.86
CA SER A 730 23.65 -11.53 35.44
C SER A 730 23.37 -12.95 34.93
N ALA A 731 22.09 -13.31 34.74
CA ALA A 731 21.70 -14.63 34.26
C ALA A 731 22.37 -14.94 32.90
N LYS A 732 23.04 -16.09 32.83
CA LYS A 732 23.75 -16.57 31.63
C LYS A 732 22.81 -17.31 30.68
N SER A 733 23.30 -17.62 29.47
CA SER A 733 22.54 -18.36 28.47
C SER A 733 22.08 -19.73 28.95
N GLN A 734 22.73 -20.37 29.93
CA GLN A 734 22.34 -21.65 30.51
C GLN A 734 21.29 -21.57 31.63
N ALA A 735 20.89 -20.36 32.07
CA ALA A 735 19.91 -20.18 33.14
C ALA A 735 18.50 -20.70 32.76
N PRO A 736 17.58 -20.91 33.72
CA PRO A 736 16.19 -21.23 33.40
C PRO A 736 15.54 -20.18 32.48
N GLN A 737 14.65 -20.61 31.59
CA GLN A 737 14.03 -19.72 30.59
C GLN A 737 13.23 -18.60 31.26
N GLU A 738 12.54 -18.90 32.36
CA GLU A 738 11.73 -17.95 33.13
C GLU A 738 12.61 -16.86 33.76
N LEU A 739 13.81 -17.23 34.23
CA LEU A 739 14.81 -16.28 34.73
C LEU A 739 15.34 -15.37 33.62
N ARG A 740 15.67 -15.94 32.45
CA ARG A 740 16.08 -15.16 31.27
C ARG A 740 14.97 -14.23 30.75
N ASN A 741 13.71 -14.65 30.86
CA ASN A 741 12.56 -13.83 30.51
C ASN A 741 12.46 -12.62 31.44
N LEU A 742 12.57 -12.82 32.75
CA LEU A 742 12.57 -11.73 33.72
C LEU A 742 13.76 -10.78 33.51
N GLN A 743 14.96 -11.33 33.30
CA GLN A 743 16.17 -10.56 32.93
C GLN A 743 15.90 -9.68 31.71
N SER A 744 15.40 -10.26 30.62
CA SER A 744 15.14 -9.54 29.37
C SER A 744 14.15 -8.39 29.57
N ARG A 745 13.09 -8.59 30.37
CA ARG A 745 12.11 -7.55 30.71
C ARG A 745 12.67 -6.45 31.62
N CYS A 746 13.63 -6.78 32.49
CA CYS A 746 14.39 -5.81 33.27
C CYS A 746 15.30 -4.96 32.36
N LEU A 747 16.09 -5.61 31.50
CA LEU A 747 17.22 -4.98 30.80
C LEU A 747 16.84 -4.28 29.50
N PHE A 748 16.22 -5.00 28.55
CA PHE A 748 16.11 -4.54 27.16
C PHE A 748 15.23 -3.31 26.95
N PRO A 749 14.14 -3.07 27.72
CA PRO A 749 13.42 -1.80 27.58
C PRO A 749 14.23 -0.58 28.05
N GLY A 750 15.39 -0.79 28.68
CA GLY A 750 16.39 0.23 29.00
C GLY A 750 17.27 0.67 27.81
N TRP A 751 17.19 0.00 26.66
CA TRP A 751 17.91 0.39 25.44
C TRP A 751 17.24 1.57 24.73
N TYR A 752 17.22 2.72 25.40
CA TYR A 752 16.39 3.86 25.01
C TYR A 752 16.69 4.37 23.59
N SER A 753 17.97 4.50 23.21
CA SER A 753 18.36 4.94 21.86
C SER A 753 17.77 4.05 20.77
N THR A 754 17.88 2.73 20.93
CA THR A 754 17.33 1.73 20.00
C THR A 754 15.82 1.87 19.83
N HIS A 755 15.10 2.03 20.94
CA HIS A 755 13.64 2.16 20.90
C HIS A 755 13.21 3.49 20.27
N LEU A 756 13.88 4.59 20.61
CA LEU A 756 13.62 5.91 20.05
C LEU A 756 13.87 5.98 18.54
N GLU A 757 14.95 5.38 18.04
CA GLU A 757 15.21 5.30 16.59
C GLU A 757 14.08 4.60 15.82
N ARG A 758 13.48 3.56 16.42
CA ARG A 758 12.30 2.90 15.83
C ARG A 758 11.08 3.83 15.78
N TRP A 759 10.86 4.64 16.82
CA TRP A 759 9.80 5.66 16.81
C TRP A 759 10.06 6.73 15.76
N LEU A 760 11.31 7.20 15.63
CA LEU A 760 11.74 8.21 14.66
C LEU A 760 11.69 7.73 13.20
N THR A 761 11.59 6.42 12.97
CA THR A 761 11.33 5.87 11.63
C THR A 761 9.94 6.23 11.12
N TYR A 762 8.97 6.47 12.02
CA TYR A 762 7.56 6.68 11.67
C TYR A 762 7.02 8.05 12.08
N TYR A 763 7.58 8.66 13.13
CA TYR A 763 7.21 9.98 13.61
C TYR A 763 8.36 10.96 13.42
N PRO A 764 8.12 12.16 12.89
CA PRO A 764 9.15 13.18 12.81
C PRO A 764 9.59 13.61 14.21
N SER A 765 10.83 14.07 14.35
CA SER A 765 11.41 14.49 15.64
C SER A 765 10.57 15.54 16.38
N GLY A 766 9.93 16.47 15.64
CA GLY A 766 9.04 17.48 16.21
C GLY A 766 7.74 16.94 16.83
N GLN A 767 7.38 15.67 16.58
CA GLN A 767 6.27 14.98 17.22
C GLN A 767 6.71 14.14 18.43
N LEU A 768 7.98 14.15 18.84
CA LEU A 768 8.49 13.34 19.94
C LEU A 768 9.05 14.21 21.07
N LEU A 769 8.52 14.05 22.29
CA LEU A 769 9.03 14.70 23.51
C LEU A 769 9.63 13.64 24.45
N ILE A 770 10.89 13.85 24.82
CA ILE A 770 11.59 13.01 25.81
C ILE A 770 11.62 13.76 27.15
N VAL A 771 10.87 13.23 28.12
CA VAL A 771 10.75 13.79 29.46
C VAL A 771 11.81 13.19 30.39
N ASP A 772 12.51 14.06 31.12
CA ASP A 772 13.36 13.64 32.23
C ASP A 772 12.52 13.23 33.44
N GLY A 773 12.54 11.94 33.76
CA GLY A 773 11.82 11.39 34.89
C GLY A 773 12.39 11.77 36.26
N GLN A 774 13.65 12.19 36.36
CA GLN A 774 14.18 12.77 37.59
C GLN A 774 13.64 14.18 37.81
N GLU A 775 13.61 15.02 36.77
CA GLU A 775 12.99 16.34 36.86
C GLU A 775 11.49 16.22 37.17
N LEU A 776 10.78 15.25 36.57
CA LEU A 776 9.38 14.98 36.90
C LEU A 776 9.18 14.63 38.38
N ARG A 777 10.15 13.95 38.99
CA ARG A 777 10.10 13.58 40.41
C ARG A 777 10.35 14.76 41.33
N HIS A 778 11.31 15.63 40.99
CA HIS A 778 11.73 16.73 41.87
C HIS A 778 10.95 18.02 41.62
N ASN A 779 10.64 18.32 40.37
CA ASN A 779 10.00 19.56 39.91
C ASN A 779 8.97 19.28 38.78
N PRO A 780 7.86 18.58 39.11
CA PRO A 780 6.86 18.20 38.12
C PRO A 780 6.22 19.42 37.44
N ALA A 781 6.10 20.57 38.11
CA ALA A 781 5.48 21.75 37.52
C ALA A 781 6.21 22.25 36.26
N SER A 782 7.55 22.25 36.27
CA SER A 782 8.34 22.61 35.08
C SER A 782 8.19 21.61 33.94
N VAL A 783 8.20 20.31 34.25
CA VAL A 783 7.96 19.26 33.26
C VAL A 783 6.58 19.40 32.63
N MET A 784 5.55 19.63 33.45
CA MET A 784 4.18 19.79 32.97
C MET A 784 4.01 21.06 32.11
N ASP A 785 4.70 22.16 32.42
CA ASP A 785 4.75 23.35 31.56
C ASP A 785 5.35 23.05 30.17
N ASN A 786 6.46 22.30 30.14
CA ASN A 786 7.07 21.85 28.88
C ASN A 786 6.14 20.93 28.08
N ILE A 787 5.43 20.01 28.73
CA ILE A 787 4.44 19.13 28.08
C ILE A 787 3.30 19.97 27.49
N GLN A 788 2.77 20.96 28.21
CA GLN A 788 1.71 21.82 27.69
C GLN A 788 2.13 22.60 26.45
N LYS A 789 3.33 23.20 26.49
CA LYS A 789 3.94 23.91 25.36
C LYS A 789 4.14 22.99 24.16
N PHE A 790 4.70 21.80 24.40
CA PHE A 790 4.89 20.79 23.36
C PHE A 790 3.56 20.37 22.76
N LEU A 791 2.51 20.17 23.56
CA LEU A 791 1.17 19.81 23.06
C LEU A 791 0.46 20.97 22.36
N GLY A 792 0.78 22.22 22.72
CA GLY A 792 0.11 23.41 22.21
C GLY A 792 -1.29 23.58 22.82
N VAL A 793 -1.47 23.16 24.07
CA VAL A 793 -2.76 23.26 24.77
C VAL A 793 -2.98 24.68 25.25
N THR A 794 -4.20 25.20 25.07
CA THR A 794 -4.61 26.53 25.53
C THR A 794 -5.98 26.47 26.21
N PRO A 795 -6.21 27.19 27.33
CA PRO A 795 -5.20 27.96 28.10
C PRO A 795 -4.24 27.04 28.87
N LEU A 796 -3.10 27.58 29.31
CA LEU A 796 -2.15 26.86 30.17
C LEU A 796 -2.70 26.71 31.59
N PHE A 797 -2.51 25.54 32.18
CA PHE A 797 -2.80 25.21 33.57
C PHE A 797 -1.57 25.42 34.48
N ASN A 798 -1.79 26.10 35.61
CA ASN A 798 -0.72 26.43 36.55
C ASN A 798 -0.49 25.29 37.55
N TYR A 799 0.40 24.37 37.19
CA TYR A 799 0.76 23.22 38.04
C TYR A 799 1.47 23.61 39.35
N THR A 800 2.12 24.77 39.42
CA THR A 800 2.79 25.25 40.66
C THR A 800 1.78 25.50 41.78
N GLN A 801 0.56 25.90 41.43
CA GLN A 801 -0.53 26.12 42.40
C GLN A 801 -1.34 24.84 42.66
N ALA A 802 -1.30 23.87 41.75
CA ALA A 802 -2.10 22.65 41.82
C ALA A 802 -1.34 21.44 42.41
N LEU A 803 -0.01 21.52 42.55
CA LEU A 803 0.83 20.43 43.07
C LEU A 803 1.49 20.83 44.39
N ARG A 804 1.57 19.87 45.31
CA ARG A 804 2.28 20.01 46.58
C ARG A 804 3.08 18.74 46.89
N PHE A 805 4.29 18.90 47.41
CA PHE A 805 5.08 17.78 47.91
C PHE A 805 4.48 17.25 49.22
N ASP A 806 4.25 15.94 49.28
CA ASP A 806 3.73 15.25 50.46
C ASP A 806 4.85 14.44 51.12
N GLU A 807 5.31 14.88 52.30
CA GLU A 807 6.43 14.27 53.03
C GLU A 807 6.18 12.80 53.40
N ALA A 808 4.95 12.46 53.76
CA ALA A 808 4.60 11.09 54.15
C ALA A 808 4.66 10.13 52.94
N LYS A 809 4.20 10.62 51.78
CA LYS A 809 4.29 9.91 50.50
C LYS A 809 5.71 9.90 49.94
N GLY A 810 6.46 10.99 50.13
CA GLY A 810 7.77 11.24 49.51
C GLY A 810 7.69 11.62 48.02
N PHE A 811 6.52 12.11 47.56
CA PHE A 811 6.28 12.48 46.16
C PHE A 811 5.32 13.67 46.07
N TRP A 812 5.31 14.33 44.92
CA TRP A 812 4.34 15.37 44.59
C TRP A 812 2.94 14.78 44.36
N CYS A 813 1.94 15.49 44.88
CA CYS A 813 0.54 15.11 44.86
C CYS A 813 -0.33 16.30 44.43
N GLN A 814 -1.55 16.03 43.99
CA GLN A 814 -2.53 17.07 43.68
C GLN A 814 -2.95 17.77 44.98
N LEU A 815 -2.93 19.10 44.99
CA LEU A 815 -3.49 19.92 46.06
C LEU A 815 -5.02 20.01 45.90
N LEU A 816 -5.75 19.74 46.97
CA LEU A 816 -7.20 19.88 47.06
C LEU A 816 -7.58 21.04 47.98
N ASP A 817 -8.85 21.44 47.92
CA ASP A 817 -9.42 22.45 48.81
C ASP A 817 -9.21 22.09 50.29
N GLY A 818 -8.91 23.09 51.10
CA GLY A 818 -8.59 22.91 52.52
C GLY A 818 -7.19 22.33 52.79
N GLY A 819 -6.29 22.33 51.81
CA GLY A 819 -4.87 21.99 51.98
C GLY A 819 -4.55 20.50 52.01
N LYS A 820 -5.55 19.63 51.75
CA LYS A 820 -5.39 18.17 51.65
C LYS A 820 -4.70 17.79 50.33
N THR A 821 -4.02 16.66 50.32
CA THR A 821 -3.31 16.13 49.13
C THR A 821 -3.99 14.88 48.60
N LYS A 822 -4.11 14.76 47.27
CA LYS A 822 -4.51 13.54 46.56
C LYS A 822 -3.30 12.97 45.84
N CYS A 823 -2.72 11.95 46.44
CA CYS A 823 -1.52 11.28 45.94
C CYS A 823 -1.86 10.05 45.07
N LEU A 824 -0.90 9.63 44.25
CA LEU A 824 -0.95 8.34 43.57
C LEU A 824 -1.03 7.18 44.58
N GLY A 825 -1.72 6.10 44.18
CA GLY A 825 -1.96 4.92 45.02
C GLY A 825 -0.70 4.23 45.53
N LYS A 826 -0.86 3.29 46.49
CA LYS A 826 0.25 2.57 47.16
C LYS A 826 1.18 1.84 46.21
N SER A 827 0.69 1.42 45.03
CA SER A 827 1.48 0.73 44.00
C SER A 827 2.44 1.66 43.23
N LYS A 828 2.38 2.98 43.44
CA LYS A 828 3.25 3.98 42.80
C LYS A 828 4.12 4.63 43.88
N GLY A 829 5.44 4.66 43.66
CA GLY A 829 6.40 5.10 44.69
C GLY A 829 6.53 4.10 45.85
N ARG A 830 6.66 2.80 45.54
CA ARG A 830 6.86 1.75 46.57
C ARG A 830 8.16 2.02 47.32
N LYS A 831 8.14 1.79 48.64
CA LYS A 831 9.35 1.76 49.48
C LYS A 831 9.92 0.34 49.40
N TYR A 832 11.15 0.23 48.91
CA TYR A 832 11.92 -1.01 48.83
C TYR A 832 13.39 -0.70 49.11
N PRO A 833 14.22 -1.69 49.49
CA PRO A 833 15.65 -1.47 49.76
C PRO A 833 16.37 -0.87 48.56
N ASP A 834 17.41 -0.08 48.81
CA ASP A 834 18.26 0.43 47.73
C ASP A 834 18.94 -0.72 46.97
N MET A 835 19.22 -0.48 45.68
CA MET A 835 19.93 -1.44 44.85
C MET A 835 21.36 -1.64 45.37
N ASP A 836 21.80 -2.89 45.46
CA ASP A 836 23.15 -3.23 45.91
C ASP A 836 24.22 -2.69 44.93
N SER A 837 25.42 -2.45 45.45
CA SER A 837 26.51 -1.83 44.70
C SER A 837 27.00 -2.69 43.53
N LEU A 838 26.99 -4.02 43.66
CA LEU A 838 27.41 -4.95 42.61
C LEU A 838 26.44 -4.90 41.41
N SER A 839 25.13 -4.90 41.67
CA SER A 839 24.11 -4.71 40.64
C SER A 839 24.23 -3.36 39.95
N ARG A 840 24.48 -2.28 40.71
CA ARG A 840 24.66 -0.94 40.14
C ARG A 840 25.88 -0.87 39.22
N LEU A 841 27.01 -1.43 39.64
CA LEU A 841 28.24 -1.47 38.84
C LEU A 841 28.02 -2.26 37.54
N PHE A 842 27.44 -3.46 37.64
CA PHE A 842 27.14 -4.29 36.46
C PHE A 842 26.26 -3.56 35.45
N LEU A 843 25.19 -2.89 35.90
CA LEU A 843 24.27 -2.19 35.01
C LEU A 843 24.87 -0.93 34.40
N ARG A 844 25.74 -0.23 35.13
CA ARG A 844 26.48 0.92 34.60
C ARG A 844 27.32 0.50 33.40
N ASP A 845 28.05 -0.60 33.53
CA ASP A 845 28.88 -1.12 32.44
C ASP A 845 28.01 -1.65 31.28
N PHE A 846 26.93 -2.37 31.60
CA PHE A 846 25.99 -2.89 30.61
C PHE A 846 25.33 -1.79 29.75
N TYR A 847 24.96 -0.66 30.35
CA TYR A 847 24.29 0.44 29.64
C TYR A 847 25.24 1.51 29.10
N ARG A 848 26.56 1.43 29.34
CA ARG A 848 27.53 2.48 28.96
C ARG A 848 27.39 2.91 27.50
N GLU A 849 27.50 1.95 26.57
CA GLU A 849 27.40 2.23 25.14
C GLU A 849 25.99 2.72 24.76
N HIS A 850 24.94 2.15 25.34
CA HIS A 850 23.56 2.59 25.08
C HIS A 850 23.30 4.03 25.54
N ASN A 851 23.90 4.46 26.66
CA ASN A 851 23.81 5.82 27.18
C ASN A 851 24.61 6.81 26.31
N ILE A 852 25.78 6.40 25.80
CA ILE A 852 26.55 7.20 24.83
C ILE A 852 25.73 7.41 23.55
N GLU A 853 25.14 6.35 23.00
CA GLU A 853 24.29 6.43 21.81
C GLU A 853 23.02 7.27 22.08
N LEU A 854 22.43 7.17 23.27
CA LEU A 854 21.32 8.04 23.67
C LEU A 854 21.76 9.51 23.70
N SER A 855 22.94 9.83 24.24
CA SER A 855 23.45 11.20 24.26
C SER A 855 23.66 11.76 22.86
N LYS A 856 24.26 10.98 21.96
CA LYS A 856 24.40 11.34 20.53
C LYS A 856 23.03 11.60 19.90
N LEU A 857 22.06 10.73 20.17
CA LEU A 857 20.68 10.87 19.69
C LEU A 857 20.02 12.16 20.21
N MET A 858 20.11 12.44 21.51
CA MET A 858 19.55 13.66 22.11
C MET A 858 20.12 14.93 21.47
N ASN A 859 21.44 14.96 21.26
CA ASN A 859 22.12 16.05 20.57
C ASN A 859 21.62 16.21 19.12
N ARG A 860 21.49 15.10 18.37
CA ARG A 860 20.94 15.10 17.01
C ARG A 860 19.50 15.62 16.95
N LEU A 861 18.70 15.33 17.97
CA LEU A 861 17.31 15.79 18.08
C LEU A 861 17.19 17.23 18.61
N GLY A 862 18.27 17.85 19.07
CA GLY A 862 18.25 19.17 19.71
C GLY A 862 17.49 19.19 21.05
N GLN A 863 17.37 18.04 21.74
CA GLN A 863 16.70 17.95 23.05
C GLN A 863 17.72 17.96 24.19
N PRO A 864 17.41 18.59 25.33
CA PRO A 864 18.32 18.64 26.47
C PRO A 864 18.57 17.24 27.05
N LEU A 865 19.82 16.97 27.43
CA LEU A 865 20.16 15.71 28.09
C LEU A 865 19.46 15.61 29.46
N PRO A 866 18.79 14.48 29.77
CA PRO A 866 18.26 14.23 31.10
C PRO A 866 19.36 14.38 32.17
N THR A 867 19.00 14.92 33.33
CA THR A 867 19.89 15.10 34.49
C THR A 867 20.66 13.84 34.84
N TRP A 868 19.96 12.71 34.98
CA TRP A 868 20.58 11.41 35.27
C TRP A 868 21.59 10.96 34.19
N LEU A 869 21.37 11.30 32.93
CA LEU A 869 22.26 10.90 31.84
C LEU A 869 23.55 11.76 31.85
N ARG A 870 23.42 13.05 32.18
CA ARG A 870 24.58 13.93 32.35
C ARG A 870 25.47 13.45 33.49
N GLU A 871 24.87 13.10 34.63
CA GLU A 871 25.59 12.56 35.79
C GLU A 871 26.30 11.23 35.49
N GLU A 872 25.61 10.28 34.83
CA GLU A 872 26.20 9.00 34.45
C GLU A 872 27.39 9.15 33.50
N LEU A 873 27.28 10.04 32.50
CA LEU A 873 28.37 10.26 31.54
C LEU A 873 29.56 11.00 32.15
N GLN A 874 29.33 11.96 33.05
CA GLN A 874 30.40 12.64 33.80
C GLN A 874 31.15 11.69 34.74
N ASN A 875 30.45 10.76 35.39
CA ASN A 875 31.10 9.79 36.27
C ASN A 875 31.89 8.71 35.49
N SER A 876 31.62 8.55 34.19
CA SER A 876 32.29 7.56 33.33
C SER A 876 33.57 8.05 32.64
N SER A 877 33.86 9.35 32.68
CA SER A 877 35.07 9.96 32.09
C SER A 877 36.25 10.04 33.07
N TRP A 878 36.05 9.59 34.33
CA TRP A 878 37.04 9.59 35.42
C TRP A 878 37.48 8.19 35.86
N SER A 879 37.18 7.17 35.04
CA SER A 879 37.52 5.76 35.25
C SER A 879 37.97 5.13 33.94
#